data_AF-A0A2P2CY75-F1
#
_entry.id   AF-A0A2P2CY75-F1
#
_cell.length_a   1.000
_cell.length_b   1.000
_cell.length_c   1.000
_cell.angle_alpha   90.00
_cell.angle_beta   90.00
_cell.angle_gamma   90.00
#
_symmetry.space_group_name_H-M   'P 1'
#
loop_
_entity.id
_entity.type
_entity.pdbx_description
1 polymer ?
#
loop_
_entity_poly.entity_id
_entity_poly.type
_entity_poly.pdbx_seq_one_letter_code
_entity_poly.pdbx_strand_id
1 'polypeptide(L)'
;MVARKNFVPKLYSFFLILFTLGTMGCYSRPKKSAILDFMNISNFVSYLTGTAFPLNVQVNGLTNSGTLVVELASTAEQLTFTAAGTDSFTGYYDPNIVYTLNIITQPATLPTQTCVISNPNLTLTFASTTFVINCAENWYKANVTVTGIDSANTTSLQIYNNGTDLKTRTSNGTVSFDVGDGLAYDITIGTVPTVPSTHTCQVVTTPANGTISGADVNLQISCLSLMKTSVAAPGAFMPATKPMIFTFSGPVTGCALDSTGGGPPYSAGTASGSPGVTYVGNTARIAPTSLPWSFGALTFPLDVVFILTGCTDAVALANNGATISINVRMMEGDVYFVSNTSGNDSNSCADPSDSCKTIQTGVNQCSSSSICTVFVEGGDYIIISTVSPITLNSSGGIRLLGSFDSAFTTQDLDATPSRIFDSRNIVQCPGTTLGTNECAPITITPSGMAGDSTKAHVVQGFSIFADETKQNSFGIRILNGDTNSFVYIYANYISGGQGGLGVENSAGTRGGIYLRSSPSNNQIDTNVIKGGFGALNSTAVYSNDSNVYLIRNRISGDKAVNDSHSVLLVNFVDRLVAIINNTMNFRQYTDASVTSQATYGIRNQESAALIKHYIAGNTIYSGGATAGSNYGIFIFGGVATNAQITNNLIQAPGSNGVCASFDTTPSGSAIFRGNDLACSAGKYVTAGATNFSTFCSGNGTFNVTGLCLVANAFMNDVLTATRSNQNFITTPSFNGYPALQPWLSLSTATGGPCAVAFGGVETSSYLNSFDPIYKLDAVIGAPVTRTTSSGGSTPSGSDGYSIGAFELDDPGCF
;
A
#
# COMPACT_ATOMS: atom_id res chain seq x y z
N MET A 1 93.66 122.71 4.05
CA MET A 1 93.28 123.66 2.98
C MET A 1 91.79 123.48 2.66
N VAL A 2 91.13 124.44 2.01
CA VAL A 2 89.66 124.62 1.92
C VAL A 2 89.27 124.58 0.41
N ALA A 3 88.10 124.15 -0.09
CA ALA A 3 86.73 124.36 0.37
C ALA A 3 85.65 123.40 -0.24
N ARG A 4 84.45 123.37 0.38
CA ARG A 4 83.08 123.24 -0.21
C ARG A 4 82.73 121.99 -1.06
N LYS A 5 81.70 121.19 -0.74
CA LYS A 5 80.21 121.39 -0.71
C LYS A 5 79.47 121.27 -2.06
N ASN A 6 78.66 120.20 -2.17
CA ASN A 6 77.38 120.03 -2.89
C ASN A 6 77.25 120.41 -4.40
N PHE A 7 77.33 119.44 -5.35
CA PHE A 7 76.59 119.53 -6.64
C PHE A 7 76.42 118.24 -7.50
N VAL A 8 76.17 117.05 -6.95
CA VAL A 8 75.97 115.81 -7.78
C VAL A 8 74.64 115.03 -7.60
N PRO A 9 73.91 115.03 -6.46
CA PRO A 9 72.76 114.13 -6.26
C PRO A 9 71.45 114.55 -6.96
N LYS A 10 71.51 115.28 -8.09
CA LYS A 10 70.34 115.73 -8.86
C LYS A 10 70.21 115.15 -10.28
N LEU A 11 71.19 114.37 -10.76
CA LEU A 11 71.12 113.75 -12.10
C LEU A 11 70.56 112.32 -12.10
N TYR A 12 70.75 111.56 -11.01
CA TYR A 12 70.36 110.13 -10.95
C TYR A 12 68.85 109.91 -10.76
N SER A 13 68.14 110.77 -10.04
CA SER A 13 66.69 110.60 -9.78
C SER A 13 65.81 110.85 -11.01
N PHE A 14 66.32 111.47 -12.08
CA PHE A 14 65.54 111.76 -13.28
C PHE A 14 65.49 110.59 -14.26
N PHE A 15 66.56 109.77 -14.33
CA PHE A 15 66.59 108.58 -15.20
C PHE A 15 65.87 107.36 -14.62
N LEU A 16 65.75 107.24 -13.29
CA LEU A 16 65.12 106.09 -12.65
C LEU A 16 63.58 106.09 -12.75
N ILE A 17 62.96 107.26 -12.94
CA ILE A 17 61.50 107.43 -12.98
C ILE A 17 60.93 107.23 -14.40
N LEU A 18 61.77 107.31 -15.44
CA LEU A 18 61.34 107.15 -16.84
C LEU A 18 61.40 105.70 -17.36
N PHE A 19 62.05 104.76 -16.67
CA PHE A 19 62.18 103.38 -17.14
C PHE A 19 61.12 102.42 -16.57
N THR A 20 60.31 102.85 -15.60
CA THR A 20 59.33 102.02 -14.87
C THR A 20 57.92 102.01 -15.48
N LEU A 21 57.72 102.63 -16.64
CA LEU A 21 56.40 102.78 -17.31
C LEU A 21 56.37 102.28 -18.77
N GLY A 22 57.31 101.39 -19.15
CA GLY A 22 57.61 101.07 -20.55
C GLY A 22 56.86 99.89 -21.19
N THR A 23 57.05 98.65 -20.70
CA THR A 23 56.76 97.44 -21.50
C THR A 23 56.23 96.24 -20.71
N MET A 24 54.98 95.85 -21.00
CA MET A 24 54.44 94.51 -20.74
C MET A 24 54.84 93.55 -21.89
N GLY A 25 54.94 92.23 -21.62
CA GLY A 25 54.90 91.21 -22.70
C GLY A 25 55.85 90.01 -22.58
N CYS A 26 55.28 88.89 -22.15
CA CYS A 26 55.69 87.47 -22.31
C CYS A 26 57.08 87.09 -22.89
N TYR A 27 57.82 86.24 -22.17
CA TYR A 27 58.61 85.13 -22.76
C TYR A 27 58.54 83.84 -21.91
N SER A 28 58.89 82.70 -22.52
CA SER A 28 58.36 81.37 -22.18
C SER A 28 59.20 80.47 -21.24
N ARG A 29 58.56 79.42 -20.71
CA ARG A 29 59.15 78.35 -19.85
C ARG A 29 60.38 77.66 -20.47
N PRO A 30 61.42 77.33 -19.67
CA PRO A 30 62.32 76.20 -19.93
C PRO A 30 61.68 74.88 -19.46
N LYS A 31 61.84 73.79 -20.21
CA LYS A 31 61.50 72.42 -19.76
C LYS A 31 62.76 71.70 -19.25
N LYS A 32 62.58 70.92 -18.18
CA LYS A 32 63.50 69.98 -17.51
C LYS A 32 64.76 69.54 -18.29
N SER A 33 65.91 69.54 -17.61
CA SER A 33 66.79 68.36 -17.44
C SER A 33 68.01 68.64 -16.54
N ALA A 34 68.00 68.20 -15.28
CA ALA A 34 69.19 67.83 -14.48
C ALA A 34 68.75 67.23 -13.11
N ILE A 35 69.59 66.39 -12.52
CA ILE A 35 69.20 65.45 -11.44
C ILE A 35 69.41 65.98 -10.00
N LEU A 36 69.68 67.28 -9.84
CA LEU A 36 70.07 67.92 -8.55
C LEU A 36 69.03 68.89 -7.95
N ASP A 37 67.97 69.25 -8.68
CA ASP A 37 66.86 70.10 -8.16
C ASP A 37 65.92 69.36 -7.18
N PHE A 38 66.26 68.14 -6.77
CA PHE A 38 65.49 67.35 -5.80
C PHE A 38 65.75 67.75 -4.32
N MET A 39 66.49 68.83 -4.06
CA MET A 39 66.68 69.39 -2.71
C MET A 39 66.01 70.76 -2.53
N ASN A 40 64.69 70.74 -2.46
CA ASN A 40 63.91 71.25 -1.32
C ASN A 40 64.17 72.67 -0.74
N ILE A 41 64.80 73.60 -1.46
CA ILE A 41 65.00 74.98 -0.99
C ILE A 41 63.67 75.70 -0.73
N SER A 42 62.60 75.36 -1.45
CA SER A 42 61.23 75.85 -1.21
C SER A 42 60.66 75.46 0.16
N ASN A 43 61.09 74.34 0.74
CA ASN A 43 60.67 73.91 2.07
C ASN A 43 61.64 74.38 3.17
N PHE A 44 62.91 74.61 2.86
CA PHE A 44 63.90 75.04 3.85
C PHE A 44 63.72 76.49 4.31
N VAL A 45 63.19 77.37 3.45
CA VAL A 45 62.84 78.75 3.84
C VAL A 45 61.65 78.76 4.80
N SER A 46 60.59 77.99 4.51
CA SER A 46 59.39 77.86 5.38
C SER A 46 59.72 77.28 6.76
N TYR A 47 60.67 76.35 6.82
CA TYR A 47 61.10 75.70 8.07
C TYR A 47 61.88 76.64 9.01
N LEU A 48 62.43 77.74 8.49
CA LEU A 48 63.18 78.74 9.25
C LEU A 48 62.39 80.03 9.56
N THR A 49 61.22 80.24 8.96
CA THR A 49 60.41 81.47 9.14
C THR A 49 59.27 81.35 10.16
N GLY A 50 59.03 80.18 10.75
CA GLY A 50 58.01 80.02 11.81
C GLY A 50 56.60 80.40 11.39
N THR A 51 56.26 80.24 10.10
CA THR A 51 54.93 80.58 9.59
C THR A 51 53.95 79.49 9.98
N ALA A 52 53.07 79.79 10.92
CA ALA A 52 52.01 78.91 11.36
C ALA A 52 51.01 78.58 10.22
N PHE A 53 50.39 77.40 10.27
CA PHE A 53 49.52 76.86 9.22
C PHE A 53 48.09 76.59 9.75
N PRO A 54 47.04 76.65 8.90
CA PRO A 54 45.70 76.24 9.31
C PRO A 54 45.64 74.73 9.53
N LEU A 55 44.85 74.31 10.53
CA LEU A 55 44.48 72.91 10.75
C LEU A 55 43.07 72.66 10.21
N ASN A 56 42.96 71.65 9.36
CA ASN A 56 41.70 71.28 8.72
C ASN A 56 41.15 69.97 9.30
N VAL A 57 39.84 69.79 9.25
CA VAL A 57 39.18 68.51 9.51
C VAL A 57 38.35 68.14 8.27
N GLN A 58 38.66 67.00 7.67
CA GLN A 58 37.89 66.39 6.60
C GLN A 58 37.04 65.25 7.18
N VAL A 59 35.73 65.34 7.00
CA VAL A 59 34.76 64.31 7.40
C VAL A 59 34.23 63.61 6.14
N ASN A 60 34.52 62.32 6.03
CA ASN A 60 33.99 61.44 4.99
C ASN A 60 32.87 60.57 5.56
N GLY A 61 31.86 60.25 4.73
CA GLY A 61 30.83 59.26 5.08
C GLY A 61 29.80 59.67 6.13
N LEU A 62 29.82 60.92 6.62
CA LEU A 62 28.75 61.44 7.47
C LEU A 62 27.49 61.69 6.61
N THR A 63 26.49 60.82 6.80
CA THR A 63 25.19 60.86 6.12
C THR A 63 24.08 61.31 7.08
N ASN A 64 22.86 61.52 6.55
CA ASN A 64 21.62 61.60 7.33
C ASN A 64 21.55 62.70 8.43
N SER A 65 21.90 63.95 8.11
CA SER A 65 21.62 65.16 8.93
C SER A 65 22.12 65.15 10.39
N GLY A 66 23.01 64.23 10.74
CA GLY A 66 23.50 64.04 12.10
C GLY A 66 24.56 65.07 12.49
N THR A 67 24.48 65.59 13.72
CA THR A 67 25.48 66.49 14.27
C THR A 67 26.68 65.72 14.81
N LEU A 68 27.79 65.73 14.07
CA LEU A 68 29.11 65.33 14.57
C LEU A 68 29.80 66.57 15.15
N VAL A 69 30.22 66.52 16.41
CA VAL A 69 31.02 67.58 17.05
C VAL A 69 32.40 67.06 17.39
N VAL A 70 33.43 67.75 16.90
CA VAL A 70 34.84 67.45 17.18
C VAL A 70 35.57 68.65 17.76
N GLU A 71 36.56 68.38 18.59
CA GLU A 71 37.26 69.39 19.38
C GLU A 71 38.78 69.24 19.26
N LEU A 72 39.46 70.37 19.05
CA LEU A 72 40.91 70.45 19.10
C LEU A 72 41.38 70.58 20.56
N ALA A 73 41.98 69.52 21.09
CA ALA A 73 42.26 69.40 22.52
C ALA A 73 43.18 70.49 23.10
N SER A 74 44.00 71.14 22.26
CA SER A 74 44.90 72.22 22.67
C SER A 74 44.23 73.60 22.83
N THR A 75 43.00 73.78 22.33
CA THR A 75 42.29 75.08 22.34
C THR A 75 40.85 74.98 22.84
N ALA A 76 40.28 73.77 22.92
CA ALA A 76 38.84 73.53 23.09
C ALA A 76 37.95 74.19 22.01
N GLU A 77 38.54 74.50 20.85
CA GLU A 77 37.80 74.97 19.69
C GLU A 77 37.07 73.78 19.05
N GLN A 78 35.78 73.96 18.75
CA GLN A 78 34.91 72.89 18.24
C GLN A 78 34.46 73.18 16.82
N LEU A 79 34.50 72.15 15.97
CA LEU A 79 33.90 72.16 14.64
C LEU A 79 32.67 71.24 14.63
N THR A 80 31.60 71.70 13.99
CA THR A 80 30.32 71.00 13.93
C THR A 80 30.00 70.64 12.48
N PHE A 81 29.89 69.35 12.20
CA PHE A 81 29.56 68.83 10.88
C PHE A 81 28.14 68.25 10.90
N THR A 82 27.32 68.65 9.93
CA THR A 82 25.97 68.11 9.68
C THR A 82 25.88 67.30 8.37
N ALA A 83 26.97 67.25 7.61
CA ALA A 83 27.17 66.46 6.41
C ALA A 83 28.69 66.25 6.20
N ALA A 84 29.06 65.27 5.36
CA ALA A 84 30.44 65.10 4.90
C ALA A 84 30.98 66.36 4.21
N GLY A 85 32.24 66.71 4.46
CA GLY A 85 32.86 67.95 3.99
C GLY A 85 34.21 68.21 4.65
N THR A 86 34.74 69.43 4.45
CA THR A 86 35.97 69.89 5.11
C THR A 86 35.72 71.24 5.74
N ASP A 87 36.17 71.42 6.98
CA ASP A 87 36.16 72.70 7.68
C ASP A 87 37.53 72.94 8.35
N SER A 88 37.79 74.17 8.82
CA SER A 88 39.09 74.59 9.35
C SER A 88 38.95 75.28 10.70
N PHE A 89 39.86 75.01 11.62
CA PHE A 89 39.98 75.80 12.84
C PHE A 89 40.42 77.23 12.50
N THR A 90 39.94 78.21 13.28
CA THR A 90 40.14 79.64 12.99
C THR A 90 41.56 80.13 13.29
N GLY A 91 42.32 79.38 14.08
CA GLY A 91 43.72 79.65 14.40
C GLY A 91 44.71 79.23 13.32
N TYR A 92 45.94 79.74 13.45
CA TYR A 92 47.12 79.19 12.77
C TYR A 92 48.00 78.53 13.82
N TYR A 93 48.57 77.37 13.49
CA TYR A 93 49.24 76.46 14.40
C TYR A 93 50.70 76.20 13.99
N ASP A 94 51.58 76.04 14.97
CA ASP A 94 53.02 75.93 14.73
C ASP A 94 53.40 74.56 14.15
N PRO A 95 54.26 74.52 13.11
CA PRO A 95 54.73 73.25 12.55
C PRO A 95 55.62 72.47 13.54
N ASN A 96 55.62 71.15 13.38
CA ASN A 96 56.31 70.16 14.22
C ASN A 96 55.74 69.97 15.64
N ILE A 97 54.60 70.60 15.97
CA ILE A 97 53.81 70.25 17.15
C ILE A 97 52.82 69.12 16.81
N VAL A 98 52.56 68.24 17.77
CA VAL A 98 51.51 67.21 17.69
C VAL A 98 50.21 67.80 18.24
N TYR A 99 49.18 67.82 17.41
CA TYR A 99 47.83 68.23 17.78
C TYR A 99 46.93 67.00 17.92
N THR A 100 46.04 67.02 18.90
CA THR A 100 45.09 65.92 19.16
C THR A 100 43.66 66.40 18.90
N LEU A 101 42.91 65.61 18.12
CA LEU A 101 41.48 65.83 17.85
C LEU A 101 40.66 64.79 18.60
N ASN A 102 39.58 65.22 19.25
CA ASN A 102 38.62 64.36 19.95
C ASN A 102 37.24 64.45 19.28
N ILE A 103 36.47 63.35 19.31
CA ILE A 103 35.02 63.39 19.02
C ILE A 103 34.30 63.62 20.34
N ILE A 104 33.58 64.74 20.45
CA ILE A 104 32.80 65.11 21.65
C ILE A 104 31.36 64.61 21.53
N THR A 105 30.83 64.51 20.31
CA THR A 105 29.47 64.00 20.07
C THR A 105 29.43 63.22 18.76
N GLN A 106 29.08 61.93 18.85
CA GLN A 106 28.77 61.09 17.69
C GLN A 106 27.40 61.49 17.10
N PRO A 107 27.20 61.34 15.78
CA PRO A 107 25.94 61.72 15.12
C PRO A 107 24.76 60.85 15.57
N ALA A 108 23.93 61.40 16.45
CA ALA A 108 22.67 60.79 16.89
C ALA A 108 21.64 60.76 15.73
N THR A 109 21.68 59.68 14.95
CA THR A 109 20.95 59.49 13.70
C THR A 109 20.24 58.13 13.68
N LEU A 110 19.30 57.95 12.75
CA LEU A 110 18.65 56.67 12.48
C LEU A 110 18.68 56.46 10.95
N PRO A 111 19.49 55.54 10.38
CA PRO A 111 20.44 54.63 11.04
C PRO A 111 21.46 55.34 11.92
N THR A 112 21.85 54.74 13.06
CA THR A 112 22.99 55.25 13.83
C THR A 112 24.30 55.11 13.03
N GLN A 113 25.18 56.09 13.20
CA GLN A 113 26.49 56.12 12.58
C GLN A 113 27.58 56.24 13.63
N THR A 114 28.70 55.57 13.39
CA THR A 114 29.92 55.69 14.20
C THR A 114 31.01 56.39 13.39
N CYS A 115 31.46 57.55 13.85
CA CYS A 115 32.60 58.26 13.28
C CYS A 115 33.89 57.90 14.04
N VAL A 116 34.99 57.74 13.30
CA VAL A 116 36.32 57.46 13.84
C VAL A 116 37.34 58.39 13.21
N ILE A 117 38.21 59.00 14.02
CA ILE A 117 39.33 59.82 13.55
C ILE A 117 40.47 58.87 13.15
N SER A 118 40.92 58.96 11.90
CA SER A 118 41.94 58.08 11.31
C SER A 118 43.35 58.40 11.80
N ASN A 119 43.59 59.68 12.10
CA ASN A 119 44.85 60.24 12.56
C ASN A 119 44.61 61.14 13.80
N PRO A 120 44.13 60.58 14.93
CA PRO A 120 43.70 61.37 16.11
C PRO A 120 44.82 62.21 16.72
N ASN A 121 46.08 61.87 16.45
CA ASN A 121 47.25 62.69 16.75
C ASN A 121 47.95 63.04 15.43
N LEU A 122 48.00 64.33 15.11
CA LEU A 122 48.54 64.87 13.86
C LEU A 122 49.76 65.73 14.15
N THR A 123 50.94 65.29 13.69
CA THR A 123 52.13 66.15 13.64
C THR A 123 51.98 67.13 12.49
N LEU A 124 51.80 68.41 12.81
CA LEU A 124 51.57 69.44 11.79
C LEU A 124 52.84 69.66 10.96
N THR A 125 52.76 69.39 9.66
CA THR A 125 53.87 69.63 8.71
C THR A 125 53.31 70.18 7.40
N PHE A 126 54.17 70.72 6.53
CA PHE A 126 53.76 71.27 5.23
C PHE A 126 53.04 70.24 4.31
N ALA A 127 53.23 68.94 4.56
CA ALA A 127 52.57 67.86 3.82
C ALA A 127 51.36 67.25 4.57
N SER A 128 51.08 67.66 5.81
CA SER A 128 50.12 67.01 6.70
C SER A 128 49.46 68.04 7.63
N THR A 129 48.35 68.63 7.14
CA THR A 129 47.59 69.71 7.80
C THR A 129 46.14 69.34 8.10
N THR A 130 45.72 68.10 7.81
CA THR A 130 44.31 67.68 7.83
C THR A 130 44.09 66.45 8.72
N PHE A 131 43.18 66.55 9.67
CA PHE A 131 42.57 65.39 10.32
C PHE A 131 41.53 64.75 9.40
N VAL A 132 41.49 63.42 9.33
CA VAL A 132 40.54 62.67 8.50
C VAL A 132 39.64 61.83 9.39
N ILE A 133 38.35 62.14 9.39
CA ILE A 133 37.31 61.39 10.08
C ILE A 133 36.55 60.58 9.04
N ASN A 134 36.34 59.29 9.32
CA ASN A 134 35.47 58.45 8.52
C ASN A 134 34.28 58.01 9.38
N CYS A 135 33.08 58.27 8.91
CA CYS A 135 31.83 57.80 9.49
C CYS A 135 31.27 56.64 8.66
N ALA A 136 30.64 55.69 9.34
CA ALA A 136 29.92 54.58 8.72
C ALA A 136 28.62 54.29 9.49
N GLU A 137 27.59 53.85 8.78
CA GLU A 137 26.35 53.35 9.37
C GLU A 137 26.60 52.04 10.13
N ASN A 138 25.91 51.87 11.27
CA ASN A 138 25.98 50.65 12.05
C ASN A 138 25.08 49.56 11.44
N TRP A 139 25.60 48.34 11.38
CA TRP A 139 24.89 47.15 10.88
C TRP A 139 24.77 46.12 12.00
N TYR A 140 23.60 45.51 12.11
CA TYR A 140 23.28 44.47 13.07
C TYR A 140 22.71 43.25 12.35
N LYS A 141 22.63 42.11 13.04
CA LYS A 141 22.20 40.86 12.42
C LYS A 141 20.78 40.48 12.80
N ALA A 142 19.99 40.12 11.79
CA ALA A 142 18.85 39.25 11.96
C ALA A 142 19.33 37.79 11.88
N ASN A 143 19.59 37.20 13.04
CA ASN A 143 20.05 35.82 13.19
C ASN A 143 18.84 34.87 13.21
N VAL A 144 18.67 34.06 12.17
CA VAL A 144 17.56 33.10 12.04
C VAL A 144 18.07 31.68 12.30
N THR A 145 17.68 31.10 13.44
CA THR A 145 18.04 29.73 13.81
C THR A 145 17.01 28.74 13.30
N VAL A 146 17.46 27.72 12.55
CA VAL A 146 16.59 26.72 11.91
C VAL A 146 16.69 25.38 12.63
N THR A 147 15.56 24.78 13.01
CA THR A 147 15.48 23.42 13.59
C THR A 147 14.52 22.53 12.81
N GLY A 148 14.57 21.21 13.05
CA GLY A 148 13.63 20.24 12.47
C GLY A 148 13.82 19.93 10.98
N ILE A 149 14.94 20.29 10.35
CA ILE A 149 15.30 19.76 9.02
C ILE A 149 15.89 18.34 9.18
N ASP A 150 15.42 17.41 8.34
CA ASP A 150 15.85 16.02 8.33
C ASP A 150 17.30 15.89 7.81
N SER A 151 18.08 14.96 8.36
CA SER A 151 19.50 14.83 8.01
C SER A 151 19.78 14.16 6.67
N ALA A 152 18.80 13.48 6.06
CA ALA A 152 18.89 12.89 4.72
C ALA A 152 18.40 13.85 3.61
N ASN A 153 17.97 15.07 3.97
CA ASN A 153 17.48 16.04 3.01
C ASN A 153 18.57 16.59 2.07
N THR A 154 18.21 16.71 0.78
CA THR A 154 19.07 17.20 -0.31
C THR A 154 18.62 18.54 -0.88
N THR A 155 17.46 19.06 -0.46
CA THR A 155 16.83 20.29 -0.96
C THR A 155 16.94 21.44 0.04
N SER A 156 17.36 22.62 -0.40
CA SER A 156 17.56 23.75 0.52
C SER A 156 16.24 24.44 0.92
N LEU A 157 16.04 24.65 2.22
CA LEU A 157 15.14 25.66 2.74
C LEU A 157 15.60 27.04 2.24
N GLN A 158 14.67 27.85 1.74
CA GLN A 158 14.87 29.25 1.37
C GLN A 158 14.30 30.15 2.47
N ILE A 159 15.11 31.11 2.92
CA ILE A 159 14.74 32.10 3.93
C ILE A 159 14.99 33.47 3.31
N TYR A 160 13.95 34.30 3.27
CA TYR A 160 14.02 35.66 2.76
C TYR A 160 13.97 36.67 3.89
N ASN A 161 14.73 37.77 3.74
CA ASN A 161 14.51 39.00 4.49
C ASN A 161 13.93 40.06 3.53
N ASN A 162 12.83 40.71 3.93
CA ASN A 162 12.12 41.72 3.13
C ASN A 162 11.84 41.25 1.68
N GLY A 163 11.55 39.96 1.50
CA GLY A 163 11.25 39.34 0.20
C GLY A 163 12.36 39.36 -0.86
N THR A 164 13.59 39.80 -0.54
CA THR A 164 14.63 40.10 -1.54
C THR A 164 16.02 39.55 -1.22
N ASP A 165 16.52 39.68 0.02
CA ASP A 165 17.77 38.97 0.41
C ASP A 165 17.43 37.51 0.72
N LEU A 166 18.08 36.57 0.02
CA LEU A 166 17.87 35.13 0.15
C LEU A 166 19.09 34.47 0.80
N LYS A 167 18.86 33.75 1.90
CA LYS A 167 19.78 32.72 2.42
C LYS A 167 19.16 31.34 2.29
N THR A 168 20.00 30.32 2.14
CA THR A 168 19.56 28.93 1.96
C THR A 168 20.23 27.99 2.95
N ARG A 169 19.54 26.91 3.32
CA ARG A 169 20.07 25.92 4.27
C ARG A 169 19.53 24.52 4.02
N THR A 170 20.40 23.50 4.06
CA THR A 170 20.02 22.08 3.87
C THR A 170 19.90 21.27 5.16
N SER A 171 20.31 21.84 6.31
CA SER A 171 20.35 21.17 7.62
C SER A 171 20.13 22.18 8.77
N ASN A 172 20.05 21.70 10.02
CA ASN A 172 19.78 22.56 11.19
C ASN A 172 20.89 23.58 11.51
N GLY A 173 20.53 24.69 12.16
CA GLY A 173 21.41 25.76 12.66
C GLY A 173 21.12 27.15 12.09
N THR A 174 22.00 28.12 12.36
CA THR A 174 21.72 29.56 12.18
C THR A 174 22.23 30.15 10.85
N VAL A 175 21.42 31.00 10.22
CA VAL A 175 21.83 31.94 9.15
C VAL A 175 21.68 33.38 9.67
N SER A 176 22.43 34.32 9.09
CA SER A 176 22.35 35.74 9.45
C SER A 176 22.10 36.60 8.21
N PHE A 177 21.25 37.61 8.37
CA PHE A 177 21.11 38.73 7.44
C PHE A 177 21.68 39.98 8.10
N ASP A 178 22.56 40.69 7.40
CA ASP A 178 23.05 41.98 7.87
C ASP A 178 22.00 43.06 7.52
N VAL A 179 21.56 43.82 8.51
CA VAL A 179 20.51 44.84 8.40
C VAL A 179 21.01 46.13 9.05
N GLY A 180 20.94 47.23 8.31
CA GLY A 180 21.29 48.56 8.83
C GLY A 180 20.39 48.98 9.99
N ASP A 181 20.94 49.73 10.94
CA ASP A 181 20.19 50.20 12.09
C ASP A 181 18.97 51.05 11.68
N GLY A 182 17.85 50.94 12.40
CA GLY A 182 16.60 51.62 12.02
C GLY A 182 15.92 51.11 10.74
N LEU A 183 16.50 50.14 10.02
CA LEU A 183 15.82 49.50 8.89
C LEU A 183 14.94 48.34 9.35
N ALA A 184 13.92 48.04 8.54
CA ALA A 184 13.01 46.94 8.78
C ALA A 184 13.64 45.58 8.43
N TYR A 185 13.22 44.55 9.14
CA TYR A 185 13.39 43.14 8.75
C TYR A 185 12.01 42.48 8.68
N ASP A 186 11.87 41.50 7.78
CA ASP A 186 10.68 40.66 7.63
C ASP A 186 11.11 39.28 7.15
N ILE A 187 11.15 38.31 8.07
CA ILE A 187 11.64 36.97 7.78
C ILE A 187 10.49 36.12 7.25
N THR A 188 10.63 35.70 6.00
CA THR A 188 9.65 34.87 5.29
C THR A 188 10.29 33.59 4.75
N ILE A 189 9.49 32.54 4.61
CA ILE A 189 9.93 31.23 4.13
C ILE A 189 9.53 31.08 2.66
N GLY A 190 10.49 30.66 1.83
CA GLY A 190 10.28 30.35 0.41
C GLY A 190 10.05 28.86 0.18
N THR A 191 10.82 28.28 -0.74
CA THR A 191 10.89 26.82 -0.93
C THR A 191 11.29 26.12 0.37
N VAL A 192 10.54 25.08 0.75
CA VAL A 192 10.84 24.19 1.89
C VAL A 192 11.46 22.87 1.41
N PRO A 193 12.19 22.14 2.27
CA PRO A 193 12.70 20.81 1.94
C PRO A 193 11.62 19.80 1.50
N THR A 194 11.87 19.01 0.46
CA THR A 194 10.92 18.03 -0.11
C THR A 194 11.44 16.60 -0.21
N VAL A 195 12.70 16.35 0.17
CA VAL A 195 13.34 15.03 0.13
C VAL A 195 13.82 14.69 1.55
N PRO A 196 13.60 13.47 2.08
CA PRO A 196 12.88 12.34 1.48
C PRO A 196 11.35 12.52 1.44
N SER A 197 10.80 13.53 2.14
CA SER A 197 9.38 13.89 2.09
C SER A 197 9.20 15.39 2.33
N THR A 198 7.99 15.92 2.10
CA THR A 198 7.69 17.36 2.22
C THR A 198 7.68 17.82 3.67
N HIS A 199 8.60 18.73 4.01
CA HIS A 199 8.57 19.45 5.28
C HIS A 199 7.52 20.55 5.28
N THR A 200 6.94 20.77 6.46
CA THR A 200 6.22 21.99 6.82
C THR A 200 7.13 22.82 7.72
N CYS A 201 7.36 24.09 7.38
CA CYS A 201 8.16 25.02 8.17
C CYS A 201 7.34 26.24 8.59
N GLN A 202 7.72 26.86 9.71
CA GLN A 202 7.14 28.12 10.20
C GLN A 202 8.19 28.96 10.93
N VAL A 203 8.04 30.30 10.85
CA VAL A 203 8.73 31.23 11.76
C VAL A 203 7.98 31.18 13.08
N VAL A 204 8.66 30.81 14.17
CA VAL A 204 8.04 30.58 15.49
C VAL A 204 8.17 31.81 16.40
N THR A 205 9.17 32.66 16.14
CA THR A 205 9.34 33.94 16.83
C THR A 205 8.26 34.91 16.40
N THR A 206 7.56 35.51 17.36
CA THR A 206 6.54 36.54 17.11
C THR A 206 6.99 37.86 17.74
N PRO A 207 7.04 38.98 16.99
CA PRO A 207 6.77 39.09 15.56
C PRO A 207 7.91 38.51 14.69
N ALA A 208 7.58 38.10 13.45
CA ALA A 208 8.55 37.68 12.43
C ALA A 208 9.20 38.87 11.67
N ASN A 209 8.68 40.07 11.92
CA ASN A 209 9.15 41.35 11.38
C ASN A 209 9.32 42.39 12.48
N GLY A 210 10.06 43.44 12.16
CA GLY A 210 10.29 44.56 13.06
C GLY A 210 11.31 45.52 12.49
N THR A 211 11.93 46.31 13.36
CA THR A 211 12.98 47.26 13.01
C THR A 211 14.20 46.99 13.88
N ILE A 212 15.39 47.06 13.30
CA ILE A 212 16.64 47.02 14.08
C ILE A 212 16.75 48.30 14.91
N SER A 213 17.16 48.17 16.17
CA SER A 213 17.31 49.29 17.11
C SER A 213 18.53 49.07 18.00
N GLY A 214 19.72 49.23 17.44
CA GLY A 214 20.99 49.21 18.17
C GLY A 214 21.50 47.84 18.63
N ALA A 215 20.88 46.73 18.21
CA ALA A 215 21.26 45.37 18.60
C ALA A 215 20.83 44.31 17.56
N ASP A 216 21.52 43.15 17.59
CA ASP A 216 21.13 41.94 16.86
C ASP A 216 19.75 41.41 17.32
N VAL A 217 18.96 40.92 16.38
CA VAL A 217 17.68 40.23 16.65
C VAL A 217 17.83 38.73 16.39
N ASN A 218 17.27 37.90 17.28
CA ASN A 218 17.33 36.45 17.16
C ASN A 218 15.92 35.91 16.87
N LEU A 219 15.76 35.35 15.67
CA LEU A 219 14.54 34.69 15.20
C LEU A 219 14.76 33.19 15.08
N GLN A 220 13.66 32.45 15.00
CA GLN A 220 13.69 31.01 14.92
C GLN A 220 12.66 30.48 13.91
N ILE A 221 13.08 29.48 13.15
CA ILE A 221 12.26 28.69 12.23
C ILE A 221 12.29 27.25 12.70
N SER A 222 11.12 26.62 12.84
CA SER A 222 11.03 25.16 13.01
C SER A 222 10.43 24.55 11.74
N CYS A 223 11.06 23.47 11.28
CA CYS A 223 10.64 22.62 10.17
C CYS A 223 10.22 21.21 10.65
N LEU A 224 9.98 21.03 11.96
CA LEU A 224 9.63 19.74 12.54
C LEU A 224 8.36 19.20 11.88
N SER A 225 8.48 18.05 11.24
CA SER A 225 7.41 17.45 10.45
C SER A 225 7.42 15.93 10.59
N LEU A 226 6.25 15.31 10.52
CA LEU A 226 6.12 13.88 10.32
C LEU A 226 6.66 13.51 8.92
N MET A 227 7.66 12.63 8.87
CA MET A 227 8.30 12.19 7.62
C MET A 227 7.71 10.88 7.09
N LYS A 228 7.44 9.92 7.98
CA LYS A 228 6.86 8.62 7.63
C LYS A 228 6.26 7.90 8.83
N THR A 229 5.52 6.83 8.56
CA THR A 229 5.00 5.91 9.58
C THR A 229 5.42 4.46 9.32
N SER A 230 5.13 3.56 10.27
CA SER A 230 5.29 2.11 10.12
C SER A 230 4.24 1.44 9.21
N VAL A 231 3.41 2.24 8.55
CA VAL A 231 2.56 1.83 7.43
C VAL A 231 2.85 2.77 6.26
N ALA A 232 2.85 2.24 5.04
CA ALA A 232 3.24 2.97 3.83
C ALA A 232 2.24 4.08 3.43
N ALA A 233 0.95 3.93 3.74
CA ALA A 233 -0.10 4.88 3.37
C ALA A 233 -1.30 4.82 4.34
N PRO A 234 -2.14 5.88 4.41
CA PRO A 234 -3.45 5.80 5.05
C PRO A 234 -4.31 4.69 4.43
N GLY A 235 -5.03 3.95 5.28
CA GLY A 235 -5.82 2.79 4.90
C GLY A 235 -5.03 1.50 4.72
N ALA A 236 -3.69 1.52 4.75
CA ALA A 236 -2.87 0.30 4.64
C ALA A 236 -3.12 -0.67 5.82
N PHE A 237 -2.76 -1.94 5.62
CA PHE A 237 -2.92 -2.96 6.65
C PHE A 237 -1.87 -2.84 7.76
N MET A 238 -2.28 -3.03 9.01
CA MET A 238 -1.39 -3.00 10.17
C MET A 238 -1.57 -4.27 11.04
N PRO A 239 -0.51 -5.03 11.36
CA PRO A 239 -0.62 -6.17 12.27
C PRO A 239 -0.90 -5.74 13.72
N ALA A 240 -1.89 -6.37 14.36
CA ALA A 240 -2.20 -6.15 15.77
C ALA A 240 -1.05 -6.55 16.71
N THR A 241 -0.07 -7.34 16.26
CA THR A 241 1.12 -7.73 17.03
C THR A 241 2.24 -6.68 17.06
N LYS A 242 2.12 -5.54 16.36
CA LYS A 242 3.19 -4.52 16.25
C LYS A 242 2.76 -3.15 16.80
N PRO A 243 3.72 -2.34 17.31
CA PRO A 243 3.46 -0.94 17.61
C PRO A 243 3.26 -0.13 16.33
N MET A 244 2.50 0.96 16.41
CA MET A 244 2.52 2.00 15.37
C MET A 244 3.69 2.94 15.65
N ILE A 245 4.48 3.29 14.63
CA ILE A 245 5.64 4.18 14.77
C ILE A 245 5.46 5.38 13.84
N PHE A 246 5.65 6.58 14.39
CA PHE A 246 5.69 7.84 13.68
C PHE A 246 7.12 8.38 13.72
N THR A 247 7.72 8.62 12.56
CA THR A 247 9.10 9.11 12.42
C THR A 247 9.07 10.54 11.94
N PHE A 248 9.62 11.44 12.74
CA PHE A 248 9.70 12.87 12.48
C PHE A 248 11.07 13.25 11.92
N SER A 249 11.20 14.45 11.38
CA SER A 249 12.46 15.00 10.86
C SER A 249 13.48 15.38 11.94
N GLY A 250 13.10 15.34 13.20
CA GLY A 250 13.96 15.66 14.35
C GLY A 250 13.42 15.07 15.64
N PRO A 251 14.14 15.23 16.77
CA PRO A 251 13.70 14.74 18.07
C PRO A 251 12.30 15.24 18.43
N VAL A 252 11.44 14.34 18.91
CA VAL A 252 10.03 14.64 19.20
C VAL A 252 9.66 14.19 20.61
N THR A 253 8.81 14.96 21.27
CA THR A 253 8.22 14.70 22.60
C THR A 253 6.78 15.26 22.64
N GLY A 254 6.09 15.12 23.77
CA GLY A 254 4.81 15.82 24.02
C GLY A 254 3.58 15.32 23.26
N CYS A 255 3.73 14.39 22.30
CA CYS A 255 2.62 13.75 21.61
C CYS A 255 1.64 13.10 22.61
N ALA A 256 0.36 13.49 22.51
CA ALA A 256 -0.76 12.83 23.14
C ALA A 256 -1.55 12.05 22.07
N LEU A 257 -1.86 10.79 22.37
CA LEU A 257 -2.77 9.96 21.58
C LEU A 257 -4.21 10.31 21.98
N ASP A 258 -5.05 10.60 21.00
CA ASP A 258 -6.49 10.74 21.24
C ASP A 258 -7.13 9.42 21.70
N SER A 259 -8.08 9.53 22.63
CA SER A 259 -8.92 8.44 23.12
C SER A 259 -10.42 8.77 23.01
N THR A 260 -10.78 9.77 22.20
CA THR A 260 -12.14 10.32 22.11
C THR A 260 -12.96 9.63 21.02
N GLY A 261 -13.38 8.38 21.25
CA GLY A 261 -14.35 7.71 20.36
C GLY A 261 -14.45 6.19 20.53
N GLY A 262 -15.56 5.61 20.07
CA GLY A 262 -15.77 4.16 20.07
C GLY A 262 -16.68 3.70 18.93
N GLY A 263 -16.26 2.65 18.21
CA GLY A 263 -16.92 2.17 17.00
C GLY A 263 -16.28 2.75 15.71
N PRO A 264 -16.53 2.14 14.53
CA PRO A 264 -15.70 2.38 13.34
C PRO A 264 -15.75 3.82 12.80
N PRO A 265 -14.60 4.44 12.48
CA PRO A 265 -13.23 3.99 12.76
C PRO A 265 -12.89 4.10 14.26
N TYR A 266 -12.38 3.02 14.85
CA TYR A 266 -12.00 2.98 16.26
C TYR A 266 -10.81 3.92 16.54
N SER A 267 -10.92 4.79 17.55
CA SER A 267 -9.77 5.61 17.97
C SER A 267 -8.73 4.72 18.68
N ALA A 268 -7.47 4.78 18.24
CA ALA A 268 -6.42 3.90 18.76
C ALA A 268 -6.22 4.03 20.29
N GLY A 269 -6.50 5.19 20.89
CA GLY A 269 -6.41 5.38 22.34
C GLY A 269 -7.49 4.67 23.17
N THR A 270 -8.50 4.05 22.55
CA THR A 270 -9.52 3.24 23.25
C THR A 270 -9.25 1.74 23.21
N ALA A 271 -8.10 1.30 22.69
CA ALA A 271 -7.70 -0.09 22.79
C ALA A 271 -7.47 -0.53 24.24
N SER A 272 -7.66 -1.83 24.49
CA SER A 272 -7.38 -2.47 25.78
C SER A 272 -5.90 -2.32 26.18
N GLY A 273 -5.63 -2.22 27.47
CA GLY A 273 -4.26 -2.09 27.99
C GLY A 273 -3.66 -0.69 27.88
N SER A 274 -4.50 0.35 27.75
CA SER A 274 -4.17 1.78 27.82
C SER A 274 -2.96 2.19 26.96
N PRO A 275 -3.12 2.33 25.63
CA PRO A 275 -2.04 2.69 24.73
C PRO A 275 -1.32 3.97 25.12
N GLY A 276 0.01 3.89 25.19
CA GLY A 276 0.89 5.01 25.52
C GLY A 276 1.80 5.36 24.35
N VAL A 277 2.37 6.58 24.41
CA VAL A 277 3.42 7.04 23.50
C VAL A 277 4.77 6.97 24.19
N THR A 278 5.75 6.30 23.57
CA THR A 278 7.15 6.29 24.01
C THR A 278 8.06 6.84 22.91
N TYR A 279 9.20 7.42 23.29
CA TYR A 279 10.07 8.17 22.37
C TYR A 279 11.45 7.53 22.23
N VAL A 280 11.94 7.43 21.00
CA VAL A 280 13.33 7.02 20.70
C VAL A 280 13.87 7.92 19.59
N GLY A 281 14.73 8.88 19.95
CA GLY A 281 15.28 9.85 19.01
C GLY A 281 14.20 10.70 18.34
N ASN A 282 14.06 10.57 17.02
CA ASN A 282 13.04 11.22 16.20
C ASN A 282 11.76 10.39 16.01
N THR A 283 11.59 9.30 16.76
CA THR A 283 10.41 8.43 16.64
C THR A 283 9.50 8.51 17.87
N ALA A 284 8.19 8.57 17.61
CA ALA A 284 7.14 8.32 18.58
C ALA A 284 6.53 6.94 18.31
N ARG A 285 6.65 6.03 19.28
CA ARG A 285 6.13 4.66 19.25
C ARG A 285 4.86 4.60 20.07
N ILE A 286 3.77 4.14 19.46
CA ILE A 286 2.46 3.99 20.10
C ILE A 286 2.09 2.51 20.19
N ALA A 287 1.76 2.04 21.40
CA ALA A 287 1.30 0.68 21.64
C ALA A 287 0.54 0.57 22.98
N PRO A 288 -0.36 -0.43 23.13
CA PRO A 288 -0.80 -0.90 24.44
C PRO A 288 0.37 -1.38 25.30
N THR A 289 0.16 -1.43 26.62
CA THR A 289 1.14 -1.95 27.60
C THR A 289 1.63 -3.36 27.28
N SER A 290 0.75 -4.21 26.74
CA SER A 290 1.08 -5.49 26.12
C SER A 290 0.42 -5.58 24.74
N LEU A 291 1.19 -5.95 23.71
CA LEU A 291 0.65 -6.36 22.42
C LEU A 291 0.08 -7.79 22.52
N PRO A 292 -0.94 -8.16 21.74
CA PRO A 292 -1.50 -7.43 20.60
C PRO A 292 -2.50 -6.32 20.97
N TRP A 293 -2.77 -5.44 20.00
CA TRP A 293 -3.91 -4.52 20.02
C TRP A 293 -5.24 -5.27 20.14
N SER A 294 -6.17 -4.75 20.94
CA SER A 294 -7.51 -5.33 21.10
C SER A 294 -8.55 -4.25 21.41
N PHE A 295 -9.69 -4.31 20.70
CA PHE A 295 -10.81 -3.36 20.81
C PHE A 295 -12.13 -4.03 21.25
N GLY A 296 -12.07 -5.29 21.70
CA GLY A 296 -13.26 -6.09 22.08
C GLY A 296 -14.13 -6.57 20.91
N ALA A 297 -13.87 -6.10 19.68
CA ALA A 297 -14.49 -6.59 18.46
C ALA A 297 -13.90 -7.94 18.01
N LEU A 298 -14.72 -8.78 17.38
CA LEU A 298 -14.36 -10.14 16.95
C LEU A 298 -14.20 -10.30 15.42
N THR A 299 -14.34 -9.22 14.65
CA THR A 299 -14.29 -9.24 13.17
C THR A 299 -13.16 -8.35 12.68
N PHE A 300 -12.16 -8.95 12.06
CA PHE A 300 -11.04 -8.25 11.39
C PHE A 300 -11.24 -8.26 9.86
N PRO A 301 -10.71 -7.27 9.12
CA PRO A 301 -9.96 -6.10 9.58
C PRO A 301 -10.80 -5.11 10.42
N LEU A 302 -10.13 -4.39 11.31
CA LEU A 302 -10.71 -3.27 12.06
C LEU A 302 -10.21 -1.95 11.48
N ASP A 303 -11.10 -1.04 11.12
CA ASP A 303 -10.73 0.33 10.78
C ASP A 303 -10.33 1.08 12.06
N VAL A 304 -9.06 1.41 12.20
CA VAL A 304 -8.48 2.08 13.38
C VAL A 304 -7.88 3.41 12.94
N VAL A 305 -8.13 4.48 13.70
CA VAL A 305 -7.53 5.80 13.48
C VAL A 305 -6.56 6.17 14.60
N PHE A 306 -5.34 6.55 14.21
CA PHE A 306 -4.32 7.11 15.07
C PHE A 306 -4.36 8.63 14.94
N ILE A 307 -4.82 9.32 15.98
CA ILE A 307 -4.83 10.78 16.04
C ILE A 307 -3.82 11.21 17.11
N LEU A 308 -2.77 11.94 16.70
CA LEU A 308 -1.76 12.51 17.56
C LEU A 308 -1.88 14.04 17.61
N THR A 309 -1.79 14.59 18.81
CA THR A 309 -1.79 16.03 19.09
C THR A 309 -0.62 16.39 20.00
N GLY A 310 -0.23 17.66 20.08
CA GLY A 310 0.81 18.12 21.04
C GLY A 310 2.25 17.69 20.75
N CYS A 311 2.51 16.94 19.67
CA CYS A 311 3.86 16.56 19.24
C CYS A 311 4.74 17.80 19.03
N THR A 312 5.88 17.90 19.72
CA THR A 312 6.77 19.06 19.73
C THR A 312 8.24 18.66 19.81
N ASP A 313 9.14 19.47 19.25
CA ASP A 313 10.54 19.51 19.65
C ASP A 313 10.70 20.51 20.81
N ALA A 314 11.94 20.94 21.10
CA ALA A 314 12.21 21.96 22.11
C ALA A 314 11.78 23.40 21.70
N VAL A 315 11.16 23.56 20.52
CA VAL A 315 10.95 24.85 19.84
C VAL A 315 9.48 25.06 19.49
N ALA A 316 8.86 24.08 18.82
CA ALA A 316 7.51 24.20 18.29
C ALA A 316 6.83 22.86 18.01
N LEU A 317 5.50 22.94 17.86
CA LEU A 317 4.66 21.84 17.43
C LEU A 317 5.03 21.36 16.02
N ALA A 318 5.05 20.04 15.83
CA ALA A 318 5.21 19.40 14.54
C ALA A 318 4.09 19.80 13.56
N ASN A 319 4.39 19.84 12.26
CA ASN A 319 3.44 20.18 11.19
C ASN A 319 2.67 21.49 11.47
N ASN A 320 3.34 22.49 12.05
CA ASN A 320 2.77 23.77 12.47
C ASN A 320 1.57 23.65 13.44
N GLY A 321 1.51 22.57 14.24
CA GLY A 321 0.40 22.28 15.14
C GLY A 321 -0.82 21.66 14.48
N ALA A 322 -0.75 21.31 13.19
CA ALA A 322 -1.81 20.54 12.53
C ALA A 322 -1.94 19.13 13.15
N THR A 323 -3.18 18.67 13.31
CA THR A 323 -3.48 17.33 13.82
C THR A 323 -2.90 16.26 12.90
N ILE A 324 -2.10 15.35 13.46
CA ILE A 324 -1.58 14.19 12.75
C ILE A 324 -2.64 13.08 12.86
N SER A 325 -3.22 12.66 11.73
CA SER A 325 -4.26 11.63 11.68
C SER A 325 -3.97 10.60 10.59
N ILE A 326 -3.97 9.31 10.95
CA ILE A 326 -3.77 8.20 10.02
C ILE A 326 -4.78 7.09 10.34
N ASN A 327 -5.59 6.73 9.36
CA ASN A 327 -6.41 5.52 9.42
C ASN A 327 -5.60 4.30 8.91
N VAL A 328 -5.85 3.12 9.47
CA VAL A 328 -5.29 1.83 9.05
C VAL A 328 -6.38 0.75 9.12
N ARG A 329 -6.21 -0.32 8.34
CA ARG A 329 -6.97 -1.57 8.51
C ARG A 329 -6.17 -2.53 9.37
N MET A 330 -6.45 -2.55 10.66
CA MET A 330 -5.74 -3.42 11.58
C MET A 330 -6.16 -4.88 11.36
N MET A 331 -5.18 -5.79 11.33
CA MET A 331 -5.36 -7.22 11.11
C MET A 331 -5.01 -8.01 12.37
N GLU A 332 -5.69 -9.13 12.56
CA GLU A 332 -5.36 -10.10 13.60
C GLU A 332 -4.02 -10.79 13.30
N GLY A 333 -3.15 -10.87 14.31
CA GLY A 333 -1.86 -11.54 14.19
C GLY A 333 -0.80 -10.73 13.43
N ASP A 334 0.12 -11.45 12.79
CA ASP A 334 1.21 -10.89 12.00
C ASP A 334 0.79 -10.67 10.54
N VAL A 335 1.43 -9.70 9.87
CA VAL A 335 1.14 -9.30 8.49
C VAL A 335 2.46 -9.17 7.72
N TYR A 336 2.48 -9.72 6.52
CA TYR A 336 3.62 -9.64 5.60
C TYR A 336 3.16 -9.34 4.16
N PHE A 337 4.05 -8.73 3.38
CA PHE A 337 3.78 -8.23 2.03
C PHE A 337 4.75 -8.86 1.00
N VAL A 338 4.20 -9.23 -0.16
CA VAL A 338 4.95 -9.88 -1.25
C VAL A 338 4.67 -9.15 -2.57
N SER A 339 5.72 -8.59 -3.18
CA SER A 339 5.68 -7.94 -4.50
C SER A 339 6.65 -8.63 -5.45
N ASN A 340 6.16 -9.08 -6.61
CA ASN A 340 7.05 -9.61 -7.65
C ASN A 340 7.92 -8.50 -8.28
N THR A 341 7.37 -7.28 -8.34
CA THR A 341 7.93 -6.14 -9.08
C THR A 341 8.99 -5.38 -8.28
N SER A 342 8.68 -5.00 -7.04
CA SER A 342 9.57 -4.21 -6.17
C SER A 342 10.23 -5.02 -5.06
N GLY A 343 9.72 -6.22 -4.75
CA GLY A 343 10.17 -7.03 -3.63
C GLY A 343 11.54 -7.71 -3.82
N ASN A 344 12.18 -8.04 -2.71
CA ASN A 344 13.45 -8.76 -2.63
C ASN A 344 13.41 -9.77 -1.46
N ASP A 345 13.83 -11.02 -1.68
CA ASP A 345 13.80 -12.08 -0.66
C ASP A 345 14.86 -11.91 0.46
N SER A 346 15.67 -10.85 0.40
CA SER A 346 16.53 -10.42 1.52
C SER A 346 15.83 -9.46 2.50
N ASN A 347 14.61 -9.02 2.18
CA ASN A 347 13.83 -8.06 2.97
C ASN A 347 13.11 -8.74 4.15
N SER A 348 12.55 -7.95 5.07
CA SER A 348 11.78 -8.48 6.22
C SER A 348 10.34 -8.89 5.88
N CYS A 349 9.86 -8.53 4.69
CA CYS A 349 8.47 -8.63 4.24
C CYS A 349 7.47 -7.81 5.10
N ALA A 350 7.91 -7.02 6.10
CA ALA A 350 7.01 -6.45 7.12
C ALA A 350 6.33 -5.12 6.74
N ASP A 351 6.74 -4.51 5.62
CA ASP A 351 6.18 -3.28 5.06
C ASP A 351 6.08 -3.41 3.53
N PRO A 352 5.12 -2.78 2.83
CA PRO A 352 5.03 -2.79 1.37
C PRO A 352 6.32 -2.38 0.64
N SER A 353 7.06 -1.39 1.18
CA SER A 353 8.33 -0.91 0.63
C SER A 353 9.53 -1.81 0.94
N ASP A 354 9.38 -2.71 1.92
CA ASP A 354 10.33 -3.77 2.29
C ASP A 354 9.70 -5.17 2.05
N SER A 355 8.91 -5.29 0.98
CA SER A 355 8.19 -6.51 0.63
C SER A 355 9.13 -7.58 0.08
N CYS A 356 8.77 -8.85 0.27
CA CYS A 356 9.52 -9.98 -0.26
C CYS A 356 9.15 -10.28 -1.71
N LYS A 357 10.01 -10.97 -2.46
CA LYS A 357 9.80 -11.22 -3.89
C LYS A 357 8.96 -12.47 -4.13
N THR A 358 9.25 -13.54 -3.39
CA THR A 358 8.60 -14.84 -3.54
C THR A 358 7.61 -15.08 -2.39
N ILE A 359 6.46 -15.67 -2.75
CA ILE A 359 5.39 -15.96 -1.80
C ILE A 359 5.88 -16.89 -0.68
N GLN A 360 6.73 -17.89 -0.99
CA GLN A 360 7.28 -18.78 0.03
C GLN A 360 8.17 -18.03 1.04
N THR A 361 8.89 -16.98 0.62
CA THR A 361 9.71 -16.18 1.56
C THR A 361 8.82 -15.36 2.50
N GLY A 362 7.71 -14.80 2.02
CA GLY A 362 6.69 -14.19 2.88
C GLY A 362 6.05 -15.19 3.85
N VAL A 363 5.70 -16.38 3.37
CA VAL A 363 5.15 -17.48 4.20
C VAL A 363 6.16 -17.97 5.25
N ASN A 364 7.46 -17.98 4.94
CA ASN A 364 8.51 -18.36 5.90
C ASN A 364 8.63 -17.40 7.10
N GLN A 365 8.07 -16.17 7.03
CA GLN A 365 8.03 -15.25 8.17
C GLN A 365 6.92 -15.62 9.18
N CYS A 366 5.96 -16.46 8.81
CA CYS A 366 4.84 -16.83 9.66
C CYS A 366 5.29 -17.68 10.87
N SER A 367 4.98 -17.22 12.08
CA SER A 367 5.23 -17.98 13.30
C SER A 367 4.18 -19.10 13.51
N SER A 368 4.49 -20.05 14.41
CA SER A 368 3.54 -21.07 14.90
C SER A 368 2.67 -20.61 16.08
N SER A 369 2.98 -19.44 16.66
CA SER A 369 2.33 -18.90 17.86
C SER A 369 1.19 -17.91 17.58
N SER A 370 1.12 -17.38 16.37
CA SER A 370 0.20 -16.32 15.94
C SER A 370 -0.43 -16.64 14.60
N ILE A 371 -1.61 -16.10 14.35
CA ILE A 371 -2.19 -16.03 13.01
C ILE A 371 -1.26 -15.19 12.14
N CYS A 372 -1.02 -15.63 10.91
CA CYS A 372 -0.21 -14.92 9.94
C CYS A 372 -1.05 -14.57 8.72
N THR A 373 -0.96 -13.33 8.22
CA THR A 373 -1.54 -12.91 6.95
C THR A 373 -0.43 -12.51 5.98
N VAL A 374 -0.44 -13.07 4.77
CA VAL A 374 0.50 -12.76 3.70
C VAL A 374 -0.27 -12.15 2.54
N PHE A 375 -0.12 -10.85 2.34
CA PHE A 375 -0.68 -10.12 1.21
C PHE A 375 0.24 -10.20 0.00
N VAL A 376 -0.34 -10.44 -1.19
CA VAL A 376 0.40 -10.61 -2.44
C VAL A 376 -0.13 -9.65 -3.50
N GLU A 377 0.78 -8.86 -4.08
CA GLU A 377 0.51 -7.93 -5.18
C GLU A 377 0.02 -8.68 -6.44
N GLY A 378 -0.74 -8.01 -7.30
CA GLY A 378 -1.01 -8.47 -8.66
C GLY A 378 0.29 -8.70 -9.46
N GLY A 379 0.38 -9.82 -10.18
CA GLY A 379 1.58 -10.20 -10.91
C GLY A 379 1.75 -11.72 -11.08
N ASP A 380 2.73 -12.11 -11.90
CA ASP A 380 3.00 -13.51 -12.24
C ASP A 380 4.14 -14.11 -11.37
N TYR A 381 3.78 -14.98 -10.43
CA TYR A 381 4.68 -15.66 -9.49
C TYR A 381 5.02 -17.08 -9.99
N ILE A 382 6.23 -17.25 -10.52
CA ILE A 382 6.65 -18.49 -11.18
C ILE A 382 7.50 -19.35 -10.22
N ILE A 383 7.06 -20.58 -9.97
CA ILE A 383 7.73 -21.55 -9.11
C ILE A 383 8.75 -22.34 -9.96
N ILE A 384 10.04 -22.03 -9.80
CA ILE A 384 11.14 -22.60 -10.61
C ILE A 384 12.17 -23.44 -9.80
N SER A 385 11.94 -23.63 -8.50
CA SER A 385 12.86 -24.38 -7.63
C SER A 385 12.15 -25.21 -6.56
N THR A 386 12.88 -26.15 -5.95
CA THR A 386 12.40 -26.97 -4.81
C THR A 386 12.22 -26.21 -3.51
N VAL A 387 12.85 -25.04 -3.35
CA VAL A 387 12.66 -24.14 -2.19
C VAL A 387 11.61 -23.06 -2.46
N SER A 388 11.04 -23.02 -3.67
CA SER A 388 9.99 -22.07 -4.06
C SER A 388 8.52 -22.54 -3.90
N PRO A 389 8.14 -23.83 -3.69
CA PRO A 389 6.73 -24.19 -3.61
C PRO A 389 6.10 -23.67 -2.31
N ILE A 390 4.90 -23.10 -2.44
CA ILE A 390 4.19 -22.43 -1.37
C ILE A 390 3.67 -23.49 -0.39
N THR A 391 4.18 -23.48 0.84
CA THR A 391 3.93 -24.54 1.84
C THR A 391 3.30 -23.93 3.08
N LEU A 392 2.01 -24.21 3.31
CA LEU A 392 1.25 -23.74 4.46
C LEU A 392 1.18 -24.86 5.52
N ASN A 393 1.96 -24.75 6.59
CA ASN A 393 2.11 -25.79 7.61
C ASN A 393 2.21 -25.27 9.06
N SER A 394 1.95 -23.98 9.29
CA SER A 394 1.98 -23.38 10.63
C SER A 394 0.71 -23.68 11.43
N SER A 395 0.88 -24.15 12.68
CA SER A 395 -0.20 -24.30 13.67
C SER A 395 -0.90 -22.99 14.05
N GLY A 396 -0.30 -21.84 13.74
CA GLY A 396 -0.92 -20.52 13.91
C GLY A 396 -1.99 -20.20 12.85
N GLY A 397 -2.01 -20.93 11.73
CA GLY A 397 -2.81 -20.56 10.56
C GLY A 397 -2.10 -19.51 9.69
N ILE A 398 -2.30 -19.61 8.37
CA ILE A 398 -1.69 -18.72 7.38
C ILE A 398 -2.76 -18.30 6.39
N ARG A 399 -3.08 -17.01 6.37
CA ARG A 399 -4.04 -16.37 5.47
C ARG A 399 -3.28 -15.79 4.28
N LEU A 400 -3.18 -16.56 3.19
CA LEU A 400 -2.54 -16.14 1.95
C LEU A 400 -3.57 -15.46 1.04
N LEU A 401 -3.43 -14.15 0.83
CA LEU A 401 -4.42 -13.30 0.16
C LEU A 401 -3.77 -12.58 -1.03
N GLY A 402 -4.29 -12.82 -2.23
CA GLY A 402 -3.76 -12.29 -3.48
C GLY A 402 -4.63 -11.23 -4.13
N SER A 403 -4.11 -10.72 -5.24
CA SER A 403 -4.69 -9.71 -6.13
C SER A 403 -4.83 -8.31 -5.51
N PHE A 404 -3.76 -7.83 -4.88
CA PHE A 404 -3.66 -6.47 -4.36
C PHE A 404 -2.99 -5.50 -5.33
N ASP A 405 -3.34 -4.21 -5.25
CA ASP A 405 -2.57 -3.13 -5.86
C ASP A 405 -1.17 -2.99 -5.23
N SER A 406 -0.27 -2.26 -5.91
CA SER A 406 1.12 -2.07 -5.47
C SER A 406 1.29 -1.34 -4.12
N ALA A 407 0.24 -0.65 -3.65
CA ALA A 407 0.19 -0.03 -2.33
C ALA A 407 -0.49 -0.90 -1.26
N PHE A 408 -0.99 -2.09 -1.61
CA PHE A 408 -1.73 -3.01 -0.75
C PHE A 408 -2.93 -2.34 -0.03
N THR A 409 -3.64 -1.49 -0.76
CA THR A 409 -4.84 -0.76 -0.32
C THR A 409 -6.15 -1.36 -0.85
N THR A 410 -6.12 -2.01 -2.00
CA THR A 410 -7.31 -2.49 -2.71
C THR A 410 -7.06 -3.90 -3.22
N GLN A 411 -8.00 -4.81 -2.95
CA GLN A 411 -8.01 -6.15 -3.53
C GLN A 411 -8.95 -6.15 -4.74
N ASP A 412 -8.43 -6.42 -5.92
CA ASP A 412 -9.19 -6.50 -7.16
C ASP A 412 -8.67 -7.67 -8.02
N LEU A 413 -9.50 -8.71 -8.14
CA LEU A 413 -9.17 -9.96 -8.83
C LEU A 413 -9.12 -9.80 -10.35
N ASP A 414 -9.78 -8.77 -10.91
CA ASP A 414 -9.84 -8.52 -12.35
C ASP A 414 -8.79 -7.48 -12.79
N ALA A 415 -8.62 -6.40 -12.02
CA ALA A 415 -7.66 -5.33 -12.35
C ALA A 415 -6.21 -5.67 -11.95
N THR A 416 -6.01 -6.36 -10.82
CA THR A 416 -4.68 -6.65 -10.27
C THR A 416 -4.47 -8.15 -9.99
N PRO A 417 -4.68 -9.07 -10.93
CA PRO A 417 -4.66 -10.51 -10.68
C PRO A 417 -3.27 -11.02 -10.23
N SER A 418 -3.20 -11.68 -9.07
CA SER A 418 -2.04 -12.51 -8.70
C SER A 418 -2.14 -13.89 -9.34
N ARG A 419 -1.14 -14.28 -10.13
CA ARG A 419 -1.09 -15.56 -10.84
C ARG A 419 0.07 -16.39 -10.36
N ILE A 420 -0.14 -17.68 -10.12
CA ILE A 420 0.87 -18.61 -9.63
C ILE A 420 1.05 -19.72 -10.66
N PHE A 421 2.25 -19.86 -11.20
CA PHE A 421 2.60 -20.87 -12.21
C PHE A 421 3.61 -21.87 -11.65
N ASP A 422 3.33 -23.16 -11.72
CA ASP A 422 4.34 -24.19 -11.53
C ASP A 422 5.16 -24.35 -12.82
N SER A 423 6.48 -24.24 -12.72
CA SER A 423 7.42 -24.40 -13.85
C SER A 423 8.71 -25.09 -13.41
N ARG A 424 8.62 -25.90 -12.35
CA ARG A 424 9.74 -26.70 -11.84
C ARG A 424 10.12 -27.78 -12.85
N ASN A 425 11.41 -28.01 -13.05
CA ASN A 425 11.88 -29.08 -13.94
C ASN A 425 11.60 -30.49 -13.36
N ILE A 426 11.85 -31.54 -14.15
CA ILE A 426 11.54 -32.93 -13.77
C ILE A 426 12.34 -33.44 -12.55
N VAL A 427 13.52 -32.87 -12.27
CA VAL A 427 14.33 -33.25 -11.09
C VAL A 427 13.76 -32.60 -9.82
N GLN A 428 13.29 -31.36 -9.94
CA GLN A 428 12.70 -30.59 -8.84
C GLN A 428 11.28 -31.05 -8.50
N CYS A 429 10.52 -31.46 -9.50
CA CYS A 429 9.23 -32.10 -9.32
C CYS A 429 8.99 -33.16 -10.41
N PRO A 430 9.17 -34.46 -10.08
CA PRO A 430 9.03 -35.54 -11.05
C PRO A 430 7.58 -35.79 -11.48
N GLY A 431 6.62 -35.69 -10.56
CA GLY A 431 5.20 -35.90 -10.86
C GLY A 431 4.87 -37.31 -11.34
N THR A 432 5.70 -38.33 -11.10
CA THR A 432 5.56 -39.67 -11.70
C THR A 432 4.52 -40.55 -11.01
N THR A 433 4.27 -40.32 -9.73
CA THR A 433 3.52 -41.23 -8.86
C THR A 433 2.56 -40.45 -7.96
N LEU A 434 1.26 -40.65 -8.18
CA LEU A 434 0.21 -40.00 -7.40
C LEU A 434 0.26 -40.41 -5.91
N GLY A 435 0.30 -39.42 -5.03
CA GLY A 435 0.34 -39.55 -3.59
C GLY A 435 1.75 -39.50 -3.00
N THR A 436 2.82 -39.68 -3.78
CA THR A 436 4.20 -39.67 -3.27
C THR A 436 5.07 -38.55 -3.84
N ASN A 437 4.91 -38.19 -5.12
CA ASN A 437 5.73 -37.15 -5.75
C ASN A 437 4.98 -36.34 -6.84
N GLU A 438 3.65 -36.28 -6.79
CA GLU A 438 2.86 -35.37 -7.62
C GLU A 438 3.30 -33.91 -7.44
N CYS A 439 3.04 -33.06 -8.43
CA CYS A 439 3.43 -31.65 -8.44
C CYS A 439 2.28 -30.73 -8.03
N ALA A 440 2.60 -29.65 -7.33
CA ALA A 440 1.66 -28.57 -7.03
C ALA A 440 2.40 -27.31 -6.56
N PRO A 441 2.06 -26.11 -7.05
CA PRO A 441 2.68 -24.87 -6.60
C PRO A 441 2.29 -24.52 -5.16
N ILE A 442 1.10 -24.94 -4.68
CA ILE A 442 0.66 -24.79 -3.28
C ILE A 442 0.47 -26.16 -2.61
N THR A 443 0.99 -26.30 -1.39
CA THR A 443 0.83 -27.45 -0.50
C THR A 443 0.38 -27.00 0.88
N ILE A 444 -0.70 -27.57 1.39
CA ILE A 444 -1.28 -27.26 2.69
C ILE A 444 -1.21 -28.51 3.57
N THR A 445 -0.68 -28.36 4.79
CA THR A 445 -0.56 -29.42 5.80
C THR A 445 -1.21 -28.92 7.10
N PRO A 446 -2.54 -29.02 7.24
CA PRO A 446 -3.29 -28.38 8.32
C PRO A 446 -3.21 -29.18 9.63
N SER A 447 -2.36 -28.76 10.56
CA SER A 447 -2.25 -29.41 11.87
C SER A 447 -1.90 -28.44 13.01
N GLY A 448 -2.30 -28.80 14.22
CA GLY A 448 -1.90 -28.12 15.46
C GLY A 448 -2.74 -26.90 15.84
N MET A 449 -3.84 -26.62 15.12
CA MET A 449 -4.71 -25.45 15.37
C MET A 449 -5.63 -25.63 16.60
N ALA A 450 -5.72 -26.85 17.15
CA ALA A 450 -6.38 -27.17 18.42
C ALA A 450 -7.89 -26.80 18.51
N GLY A 451 -8.58 -26.70 17.37
CA GLY A 451 -10.01 -26.39 17.30
C GLY A 451 -10.33 -24.89 17.29
N ASP A 452 -9.29 -24.05 17.27
CA ASP A 452 -9.41 -22.60 17.18
C ASP A 452 -9.72 -22.17 15.74
N SER A 453 -10.98 -21.84 15.45
CA SER A 453 -11.43 -21.46 14.12
C SER A 453 -10.88 -20.13 13.62
N THR A 454 -10.24 -19.31 14.47
CA THR A 454 -9.52 -18.11 14.02
C THR A 454 -8.22 -18.47 13.29
N LYS A 455 -7.64 -19.63 13.65
CA LYS A 455 -6.46 -20.21 13.02
C LYS A 455 -6.89 -21.12 11.87
N ALA A 456 -6.57 -20.71 10.66
CA ALA A 456 -6.84 -21.50 9.46
C ALA A 456 -5.77 -21.25 8.40
N HIS A 457 -5.59 -22.22 7.50
CA HIS A 457 -4.91 -21.96 6.23
C HIS A 457 -5.94 -21.44 5.22
N VAL A 458 -5.83 -20.16 4.86
CA VAL A 458 -6.68 -19.51 3.85
C VAL A 458 -5.87 -19.31 2.58
N VAL A 459 -6.46 -19.63 1.43
CA VAL A 459 -5.94 -19.26 0.10
C VAL A 459 -7.06 -18.55 -0.65
N GLN A 460 -6.85 -17.28 -1.01
CA GLN A 460 -7.87 -16.45 -1.65
C GLN A 460 -7.30 -15.46 -2.67
N GLY A 461 -8.02 -15.25 -3.77
CA GLY A 461 -7.71 -14.19 -4.73
C GLY A 461 -6.53 -14.51 -5.65
N PHE A 462 -6.34 -15.79 -6.02
CA PHE A 462 -5.28 -16.21 -6.95
C PHE A 462 -5.84 -16.90 -8.20
N SER A 463 -5.10 -16.76 -9.31
CA SER A 463 -5.16 -17.68 -10.45
C SER A 463 -4.00 -18.66 -10.37
N ILE A 464 -4.27 -19.95 -10.18
CA ILE A 464 -3.27 -20.98 -9.86
C ILE A 464 -3.22 -22.01 -10.99
N PHE A 465 -2.03 -22.22 -11.55
CA PHE A 465 -1.79 -23.06 -12.72
C PHE A 465 -0.77 -24.16 -12.41
N ALA A 466 -1.21 -25.41 -12.48
CA ALA A 466 -0.34 -26.57 -12.40
C ALA A 466 0.44 -26.76 -13.71
N ASP A 467 1.64 -27.35 -13.60
CA ASP A 467 2.50 -27.65 -14.75
C ASP A 467 1.91 -28.83 -15.57
N GLU A 468 1.50 -28.56 -16.80
CA GLU A 468 0.93 -29.56 -17.72
C GLU A 468 1.96 -30.48 -18.38
N THR A 469 3.26 -30.31 -18.11
CA THR A 469 4.30 -31.27 -18.57
C THR A 469 4.40 -32.50 -17.67
N LYS A 470 3.86 -32.45 -16.44
CA LYS A 470 3.94 -33.52 -15.44
C LYS A 470 2.88 -34.59 -15.66
N GLN A 471 3.14 -35.83 -15.25
CA GLN A 471 2.10 -36.87 -15.29
C GLN A 471 1.05 -36.63 -14.20
N ASN A 472 1.49 -36.32 -12.98
CA ASN A 472 0.61 -36.01 -11.86
C ASN A 472 0.90 -34.58 -11.35
N SER A 473 -0.04 -33.66 -11.58
CA SER A 473 0.08 -32.25 -11.17
C SER A 473 -1.28 -31.65 -10.78
N PHE A 474 -1.28 -30.84 -9.72
CA PHE A 474 -2.45 -30.18 -9.17
C PHE A 474 -2.17 -28.71 -8.88
N GLY A 475 -3.17 -27.84 -8.91
CA GLY A 475 -2.99 -26.43 -8.53
C GLY A 475 -2.75 -26.27 -7.02
N ILE A 476 -3.51 -26.99 -6.20
CA ILE A 476 -3.36 -27.04 -4.74
C ILE A 476 -3.37 -28.49 -4.29
N ARG A 477 -2.54 -28.86 -3.30
CA ARG A 477 -2.74 -30.08 -2.52
C ARG A 477 -3.00 -29.78 -1.04
N ILE A 478 -3.83 -30.61 -0.40
CA ILE A 478 -4.03 -30.66 1.05
C ILE A 478 -3.61 -32.06 1.51
N LEU A 479 -2.56 -32.15 2.32
CA LEU A 479 -1.96 -33.42 2.74
C LEU A 479 -2.02 -33.57 4.26
N ASN A 480 -2.50 -34.74 4.72
CA ASN A 480 -2.58 -35.09 6.13
C ASN A 480 -3.38 -34.05 6.94
N GLY A 481 -3.17 -34.04 8.26
CA GLY A 481 -3.72 -33.06 9.19
C GLY A 481 -4.39 -33.71 10.40
N ASP A 482 -5.09 -32.90 11.19
CA ASP A 482 -5.93 -33.35 12.30
C ASP A 482 -7.35 -32.79 12.21
N THR A 483 -8.30 -33.42 12.91
CA THR A 483 -9.73 -33.04 12.91
C THR A 483 -10.01 -31.65 13.48
N ASN A 484 -9.00 -31.03 14.10
CA ASN A 484 -9.11 -29.79 14.87
C ASN A 484 -8.42 -28.63 14.14
N SER A 485 -8.18 -28.78 12.84
CA SER A 485 -7.53 -27.80 11.97
C SER A 485 -8.41 -27.44 10.77
N PHE A 486 -8.22 -26.23 10.23
CA PHE A 486 -9.12 -25.61 9.26
C PHE A 486 -8.39 -25.17 8.00
N VAL A 487 -8.98 -25.44 6.83
CA VAL A 487 -8.51 -24.97 5.53
C VAL A 487 -9.67 -24.33 4.78
N TYR A 488 -9.46 -23.10 4.32
CA TYR A 488 -10.42 -22.33 3.52
C TYR A 488 -9.79 -21.97 2.18
N ILE A 489 -10.29 -22.55 1.09
CA ILE A 489 -9.91 -22.18 -0.27
C ILE A 489 -11.10 -21.41 -0.85
N TYR A 490 -10.94 -20.10 -1.07
CA TYR A 490 -12.05 -19.20 -1.38
C TYR A 490 -11.76 -18.25 -2.54
N ALA A 491 -12.69 -18.09 -3.48
CA ALA A 491 -12.59 -17.12 -4.58
C ALA A 491 -11.25 -17.17 -5.36
N ASN A 492 -10.83 -18.37 -5.76
CA ASN A 492 -9.67 -18.59 -6.63
C ASN A 492 -10.11 -19.13 -8.00
N TYR A 493 -9.27 -18.93 -9.01
CA TYR A 493 -9.26 -19.72 -10.24
C TYR A 493 -8.13 -20.76 -10.13
N ILE A 494 -8.44 -22.05 -10.27
CA ILE A 494 -7.49 -23.15 -10.05
C ILE A 494 -7.56 -24.10 -11.24
N SER A 495 -6.42 -24.38 -11.88
CA SER A 495 -6.34 -25.22 -13.08
C SER A 495 -5.22 -26.26 -12.99
N GLY A 496 -5.53 -27.49 -13.38
CA GLY A 496 -4.55 -28.58 -13.53
C GLY A 496 -3.70 -28.55 -14.80
N GLY A 497 -3.76 -27.47 -15.57
CA GLY A 497 -3.11 -27.31 -16.88
C GLY A 497 -4.06 -26.65 -17.87
N GLN A 498 -3.57 -25.68 -18.65
CA GLN A 498 -4.41 -24.85 -19.53
C GLN A 498 -4.65 -25.50 -20.90
N GLY A 499 -3.79 -26.45 -21.29
CA GLY A 499 -3.73 -27.04 -22.63
C GLY A 499 -2.94 -26.16 -23.61
N GLY A 500 -2.59 -26.75 -24.75
CA GLY A 500 -1.94 -26.03 -25.84
C GLY A 500 -0.44 -26.27 -26.01
N LEU A 501 0.26 -26.91 -25.06
CA LEU A 501 1.68 -27.29 -25.24
C LEU A 501 1.87 -28.63 -26.00
N GLY A 502 0.81 -29.24 -26.53
CA GLY A 502 0.88 -30.50 -27.28
C GLY A 502 1.22 -31.75 -26.45
N VAL A 503 1.25 -31.63 -25.13
CA VAL A 503 1.58 -32.68 -24.15
C VAL A 503 0.37 -33.53 -23.73
N GLU A 504 -0.61 -33.67 -24.62
CA GLU A 504 -1.92 -34.31 -24.40
C GLU A 504 -1.86 -35.86 -24.41
N ASN A 505 -0.66 -36.44 -24.32
CA ASN A 505 -0.41 -37.88 -24.46
C ASN A 505 -0.44 -38.64 -23.12
N SER A 506 -1.61 -38.62 -22.48
CA SER A 506 -2.20 -39.87 -21.95
C SER A 506 -1.52 -40.56 -20.76
N ALA A 507 -0.92 -39.84 -19.80
CA ALA A 507 -0.38 -40.45 -18.58
C ALA A 507 -0.69 -39.65 -17.31
N GLY A 508 -0.90 -40.36 -16.19
CA GLY A 508 -1.11 -39.80 -14.85
C GLY A 508 -2.43 -39.04 -14.64
N THR A 509 -2.58 -38.41 -13.47
CA THR A 509 -3.79 -37.66 -13.08
C THR A 509 -3.46 -36.20 -12.82
N ARG A 510 -4.12 -35.28 -13.56
CA ARG A 510 -3.96 -33.83 -13.36
C ARG A 510 -5.25 -33.19 -12.86
N GLY A 511 -5.14 -32.10 -12.08
CA GLY A 511 -6.32 -31.54 -11.43
C GLY A 511 -6.21 -30.15 -10.83
N GLY A 512 -7.32 -29.64 -10.31
CA GLY A 512 -7.34 -28.37 -9.59
C GLY A 512 -6.84 -28.56 -8.15
N ILE A 513 -7.53 -29.41 -7.39
CA ILE A 513 -7.25 -29.67 -5.97
C ILE A 513 -7.09 -31.18 -5.71
N TYR A 514 -6.05 -31.55 -4.96
CA TYR A 514 -5.84 -32.91 -4.44
C TYR A 514 -5.85 -32.94 -2.91
N LEU A 515 -6.75 -33.71 -2.30
CA LEU A 515 -6.78 -33.97 -0.86
C LEU A 515 -6.34 -35.41 -0.59
N ARG A 516 -5.44 -35.61 0.38
CA ARG A 516 -4.96 -36.94 0.78
C ARG A 516 -4.87 -37.09 2.30
N SER A 517 -5.62 -38.05 2.85
CA SER A 517 -5.60 -38.43 4.27
C SER A 517 -5.82 -37.23 5.21
N SER A 518 -6.66 -36.27 4.82
CA SER A 518 -6.81 -34.98 5.47
C SER A 518 -8.12 -34.90 6.27
N PRO A 519 -8.08 -35.11 7.60
CA PRO A 519 -9.27 -35.07 8.46
C PRO A 519 -9.69 -33.65 8.89
N SER A 520 -8.94 -32.61 8.51
CA SER A 520 -9.25 -31.21 8.80
C SER A 520 -10.57 -30.75 8.19
N ASN A 521 -11.11 -29.63 8.67
CA ASN A 521 -12.24 -28.97 8.02
C ASN A 521 -11.76 -28.29 6.73
N ASN A 522 -11.83 -29.01 5.60
CA ASN A 522 -11.38 -28.54 4.29
C ASN A 522 -12.56 -27.96 3.50
N GLN A 523 -12.83 -26.67 3.73
CA GLN A 523 -13.87 -25.92 3.03
C GLN A 523 -13.30 -25.27 1.77
N ILE A 524 -13.91 -25.60 0.64
CA ILE A 524 -13.56 -25.13 -0.70
C ILE A 524 -14.81 -24.46 -1.25
N ASP A 525 -14.80 -23.14 -1.34
CA ASP A 525 -16.01 -22.33 -1.48
C ASP A 525 -15.86 -21.23 -2.55
N THR A 526 -16.85 -21.08 -3.44
CA THR A 526 -16.89 -20.00 -4.45
C THR A 526 -15.64 -19.94 -5.37
N ASN A 527 -14.99 -21.08 -5.67
CA ASN A 527 -13.86 -21.15 -6.60
C ASN A 527 -14.28 -21.55 -8.02
N VAL A 528 -13.45 -21.21 -9.01
CA VAL A 528 -13.45 -21.86 -10.33
C VAL A 528 -12.35 -22.93 -10.32
N ILE A 529 -12.71 -24.20 -10.42
CA ILE A 529 -11.79 -25.33 -10.31
C ILE A 529 -11.85 -26.17 -11.59
N LYS A 530 -10.72 -26.33 -12.27
CA LYS A 530 -10.61 -27.06 -13.53
C LYS A 530 -9.62 -28.20 -13.41
N GLY A 531 -9.95 -29.32 -14.06
CA GLY A 531 -9.03 -30.43 -14.26
C GLY A 531 -7.80 -30.04 -15.09
N GLY A 532 -6.91 -30.99 -15.36
CA GLY A 532 -5.75 -30.77 -16.21
C GLY A 532 -5.94 -31.31 -17.62
N PHE A 533 -5.87 -30.40 -18.60
CA PHE A 533 -6.12 -30.70 -20.00
C PHE A 533 -5.19 -31.79 -20.56
N GLY A 534 -5.77 -32.82 -21.18
CA GLY A 534 -5.04 -33.85 -21.93
C GLY A 534 -4.27 -34.89 -21.11
N ALA A 535 -4.52 -35.01 -19.80
CA ALA A 535 -3.97 -36.10 -18.98
C ALA A 535 -4.67 -37.45 -19.26
N LEU A 536 -4.14 -38.57 -18.72
CA LEU A 536 -4.88 -39.85 -18.74
C LEU A 536 -6.20 -39.67 -17.99
N ASN A 537 -6.12 -39.17 -16.75
CA ASN A 537 -7.28 -38.77 -15.97
C ASN A 537 -7.21 -37.27 -15.68
N SER A 538 -8.31 -36.55 -15.92
CA SER A 538 -8.43 -35.15 -15.55
C SER A 538 -9.48 -35.03 -14.44
N THR A 539 -9.12 -34.41 -13.32
CA THR A 539 -9.95 -34.41 -12.12
C THR A 539 -9.89 -33.06 -11.44
N ALA A 540 -10.95 -32.26 -11.48
CA ALA A 540 -10.93 -30.92 -10.89
C ALA A 540 -10.74 -30.95 -9.35
N VAL A 541 -11.48 -31.80 -8.64
CA VAL A 541 -11.25 -32.11 -7.23
C VAL A 541 -11.06 -33.62 -7.04
N TYR A 542 -9.88 -34.02 -6.58
CA TYR A 542 -9.58 -35.40 -6.17
C TYR A 542 -9.51 -35.43 -4.64
N SER A 543 -10.38 -36.20 -3.97
CA SER A 543 -10.29 -36.44 -2.52
C SER A 543 -10.04 -37.93 -2.22
N ASN A 544 -8.96 -38.20 -1.49
CA ASN A 544 -8.57 -39.53 -1.02
C ASN A 544 -8.60 -39.53 0.51
N ASP A 545 -9.51 -40.29 1.12
CA ASP A 545 -9.67 -40.43 2.57
C ASP A 545 -9.59 -39.09 3.34
N SER A 546 -10.32 -38.07 2.88
CA SER A 546 -10.25 -36.71 3.43
C SER A 546 -11.63 -36.12 3.67
N ASN A 547 -11.81 -35.40 4.77
CA ASN A 547 -12.97 -34.53 4.95
C ASN A 547 -12.97 -33.47 3.85
N VAL A 548 -14.12 -33.21 3.23
CA VAL A 548 -14.21 -32.24 2.12
C VAL A 548 -15.59 -31.60 2.05
N TYR A 549 -15.60 -30.27 1.95
CA TYR A 549 -16.80 -29.45 1.85
C TYR A 549 -16.70 -28.58 0.59
N LEU A 550 -17.30 -29.04 -0.51
CA LEU A 550 -17.37 -28.32 -1.78
C LEU A 550 -18.66 -27.50 -1.81
N ILE A 551 -18.56 -26.18 -1.73
CA ILE A 551 -19.69 -25.25 -1.61
C ILE A 551 -19.63 -24.21 -2.74
N ARG A 552 -20.72 -23.99 -3.49
CA ARG A 552 -20.82 -22.85 -4.45
C ARG A 552 -19.72 -22.74 -5.52
N ASN A 553 -18.96 -23.81 -5.79
CA ASN A 553 -17.88 -23.78 -6.77
C ASN A 553 -18.40 -23.99 -8.20
N ARG A 554 -17.64 -23.49 -9.17
CA ARG A 554 -17.73 -23.88 -10.58
C ARG A 554 -16.62 -24.87 -10.87
N ILE A 555 -16.98 -26.13 -11.08
CA ILE A 555 -16.06 -27.26 -11.19
C ILE A 555 -16.14 -27.80 -12.63
N SER A 556 -15.01 -28.15 -13.27
CA SER A 556 -15.00 -28.79 -14.60
C SER A 556 -13.89 -29.82 -14.71
N GLY A 557 -14.23 -31.08 -14.97
CA GLY A 557 -13.25 -32.13 -15.24
C GLY A 557 -12.37 -31.83 -16.46
N ASP A 558 -12.84 -31.05 -17.43
CA ASP A 558 -12.12 -30.70 -18.67
C ASP A 558 -11.62 -31.94 -19.47
N LYS A 559 -10.82 -31.73 -20.52
CA LYS A 559 -10.42 -32.77 -21.47
C LYS A 559 -9.49 -33.80 -20.84
N ALA A 560 -9.80 -35.08 -20.98
CA ALA A 560 -8.95 -36.21 -20.58
C ALA A 560 -8.84 -37.23 -21.70
N VAL A 561 -7.93 -38.20 -21.58
CA VAL A 561 -7.84 -39.32 -22.53
C VAL A 561 -8.73 -40.49 -22.11
N ASN A 562 -8.70 -40.84 -20.82
CA ASN A 562 -9.54 -41.88 -20.23
C ASN A 562 -10.72 -41.24 -19.47
N ASP A 563 -10.53 -40.84 -18.21
CA ASP A 563 -11.63 -40.37 -17.36
C ASP A 563 -11.53 -38.87 -17.06
N SER A 564 -12.65 -38.14 -17.24
CA SER A 564 -12.80 -36.75 -16.80
C SER A 564 -13.78 -36.66 -15.63
N HIS A 565 -13.37 -36.03 -14.53
CA HIS A 565 -14.14 -35.92 -13.29
C HIS A 565 -14.22 -34.47 -12.82
N SER A 566 -15.43 -33.96 -12.57
CA SER A 566 -15.58 -32.75 -11.76
C SER A 566 -15.15 -33.04 -10.31
N VAL A 567 -15.70 -34.09 -9.70
CA VAL A 567 -15.30 -34.56 -8.36
C VAL A 567 -15.00 -36.06 -8.40
N LEU A 568 -13.85 -36.46 -7.87
CA LEU A 568 -13.48 -37.85 -7.63
C LEU A 568 -13.22 -38.06 -6.13
N LEU A 569 -13.94 -39.00 -5.54
CA LEU A 569 -13.83 -39.41 -4.14
C LEU A 569 -13.35 -40.87 -4.08
N VAL A 570 -12.33 -41.20 -3.29
CA VAL A 570 -11.84 -42.58 -3.13
C VAL A 570 -11.38 -42.94 -1.70
N ASN A 571 -11.47 -44.22 -1.37
CA ASN A 571 -10.91 -44.87 -0.16
C ASN A 571 -11.35 -44.27 1.17
N PHE A 572 -12.60 -43.80 1.23
CA PHE A 572 -13.16 -43.16 2.40
C PHE A 572 -13.36 -44.12 3.59
N VAL A 573 -12.83 -43.74 4.76
CA VAL A 573 -13.10 -44.42 6.04
C VAL A 573 -13.54 -43.38 7.09
N ASP A 574 -14.83 -43.38 7.43
CA ASP A 574 -15.46 -42.48 8.41
C ASP A 574 -15.10 -40.99 8.25
N ARG A 575 -15.19 -40.47 7.02
CA ARG A 575 -15.04 -39.03 6.73
C ARG A 575 -16.37 -38.37 6.43
N LEU A 576 -16.38 -37.05 6.52
CA LEU A 576 -17.49 -36.21 6.11
C LEU A 576 -17.25 -35.67 4.70
N VAL A 577 -18.20 -35.94 3.80
CA VAL A 577 -18.26 -35.38 2.45
C VAL A 577 -19.52 -34.52 2.32
N ALA A 578 -19.35 -33.24 1.99
CA ALA A 578 -20.44 -32.35 1.62
C ALA A 578 -20.16 -31.72 0.26
N ILE A 579 -21.08 -31.91 -0.69
CA ILE A 579 -21.04 -31.35 -2.04
C ILE A 579 -22.34 -30.57 -2.23
N ILE A 580 -22.29 -29.26 -2.03
CA ILE A 580 -23.47 -28.40 -1.88
C ILE A 580 -23.44 -27.21 -2.86
N ASN A 581 -24.52 -27.02 -3.60
CA ASN A 581 -24.76 -25.85 -4.46
C ASN A 581 -23.61 -25.56 -5.46
N ASN A 582 -22.93 -26.58 -6.00
CA ASN A 582 -21.88 -26.43 -7.02
C ASN A 582 -22.46 -26.56 -8.44
N THR A 583 -21.80 -25.94 -9.43
CA THR A 583 -22.02 -26.25 -10.85
C THR A 583 -20.86 -27.09 -11.38
N MET A 584 -21.14 -28.19 -12.07
CA MET A 584 -20.16 -29.19 -12.49
C MET A 584 -20.19 -29.46 -14.00
N ASN A 585 -19.02 -29.52 -14.64
CA ASN A 585 -18.83 -29.91 -16.04
C ASN A 585 -19.60 -29.09 -17.10
N PHE A 586 -20.07 -27.87 -16.78
CA PHE A 586 -20.77 -27.02 -17.76
C PHE A 586 -19.97 -26.84 -19.06
N ARG A 587 -18.65 -26.69 -18.96
CA ARG A 587 -17.78 -26.59 -20.14
C ARG A 587 -17.73 -27.89 -20.95
N GLN A 588 -17.61 -29.05 -20.31
CA GLN A 588 -17.65 -30.36 -20.98
C GLN A 588 -18.96 -30.57 -21.76
N TYR A 589 -20.06 -29.99 -21.27
CA TYR A 589 -21.37 -30.06 -21.89
C TYR A 589 -21.57 -29.07 -23.05
N THR A 590 -20.94 -27.88 -23.00
CA THR A 590 -21.10 -26.81 -24.02
C THR A 590 -20.02 -26.78 -25.09
N ASP A 591 -18.79 -27.20 -24.78
CA ASP A 591 -17.62 -27.15 -25.67
C ASP A 591 -17.28 -28.56 -26.18
N ALA A 592 -17.73 -28.87 -27.40
CA ALA A 592 -17.54 -30.18 -28.03
C ALA A 592 -16.08 -30.57 -28.30
N SER A 593 -15.11 -29.66 -28.12
CA SER A 593 -13.67 -29.98 -28.16
C SER A 593 -13.16 -30.65 -26.88
N VAL A 594 -13.95 -30.60 -25.80
CA VAL A 594 -13.60 -31.09 -24.47
C VAL A 594 -14.17 -32.48 -24.29
N THR A 595 -13.33 -33.48 -24.55
CA THR A 595 -13.73 -34.88 -24.61
C THR A 595 -12.95 -35.75 -23.63
N SER A 596 -13.43 -36.98 -23.42
CA SER A 596 -12.68 -38.08 -22.80
C SER A 596 -13.29 -39.43 -23.20
N GLN A 597 -12.76 -40.55 -22.69
CA GLN A 597 -13.39 -41.85 -22.88
C GLN A 597 -14.70 -41.94 -22.09
N ALA A 598 -14.68 -41.60 -20.79
CA ALA A 598 -15.85 -41.47 -19.93
C ALA A 598 -15.81 -40.17 -19.12
N THR A 599 -17.00 -39.63 -18.79
CA THR A 599 -17.15 -38.37 -18.06
C THR A 599 -18.01 -38.53 -16.82
N TYR A 600 -17.64 -37.84 -15.75
CA TYR A 600 -18.28 -37.94 -14.45
C TYR A 600 -18.47 -36.52 -13.87
N GLY A 601 -19.70 -36.18 -13.48
CA GLY A 601 -19.94 -35.06 -12.58
C GLY A 601 -19.32 -35.35 -11.22
N ILE A 602 -19.87 -36.37 -10.56
CA ILE A 602 -19.35 -36.91 -9.29
C ILE A 602 -19.06 -38.40 -9.50
N ARG A 603 -17.83 -38.82 -9.21
CA ARG A 603 -17.43 -40.23 -9.11
C ARG A 603 -16.98 -40.52 -7.68
N ASN A 604 -17.53 -41.56 -7.07
CA ASN A 604 -17.25 -41.90 -5.68
C ASN A 604 -16.98 -43.40 -5.53
N GLN A 605 -15.82 -43.76 -4.99
CA GLN A 605 -15.45 -45.12 -4.63
C GLN A 605 -15.59 -45.32 -3.12
N GLU A 606 -16.67 -46.01 -2.71
CA GLU A 606 -16.89 -46.36 -1.31
C GLU A 606 -16.28 -47.74 -0.99
N SER A 607 -15.21 -47.73 -0.20
CA SER A 607 -14.63 -48.93 0.41
C SER A 607 -15.31 -49.28 1.74
N ALA A 608 -15.94 -48.30 2.38
CA ALA A 608 -16.82 -48.42 3.54
C ALA A 608 -17.99 -47.44 3.36
N ALA A 609 -19.18 -47.79 3.86
CA ALA A 609 -20.37 -46.95 3.71
C ALA A 609 -20.21 -45.66 4.53
N LEU A 610 -20.20 -44.52 3.85
CA LEU A 610 -20.06 -43.22 4.51
C LEU A 610 -21.29 -42.91 5.38
N ILE A 611 -21.07 -42.45 6.62
CA ILE A 611 -22.15 -42.07 7.54
C ILE A 611 -22.62 -40.62 7.27
N LYS A 612 -21.74 -39.78 6.73
CA LYS A 612 -21.97 -38.35 6.50
C LYS A 612 -21.56 -37.95 5.08
N HIS A 613 -22.37 -38.36 4.09
CA HIS A 613 -22.14 -38.06 2.68
C HIS A 613 -23.37 -37.34 2.10
N TYR A 614 -23.19 -36.06 1.73
CA TYR A 614 -24.25 -35.17 1.28
C TYR A 614 -23.93 -34.63 -0.13
N ILE A 615 -24.89 -34.77 -1.06
CA ILE A 615 -24.85 -34.21 -2.41
C ILE A 615 -26.16 -33.43 -2.61
N ALA A 616 -26.13 -32.12 -2.40
CA ALA A 616 -27.35 -31.30 -2.33
C ALA A 616 -27.30 -30.05 -3.21
N GLY A 617 -28.39 -29.73 -3.92
CA GLY A 617 -28.53 -28.45 -4.62
C GLY A 617 -27.57 -28.21 -5.80
N ASN A 618 -26.86 -29.23 -6.27
CA ASN A 618 -25.87 -29.06 -7.34
C ASN A 618 -26.52 -29.04 -8.73
N THR A 619 -25.87 -28.36 -9.66
CA THR A 619 -26.16 -28.43 -11.09
C THR A 619 -25.06 -29.24 -11.78
N ILE A 620 -25.36 -30.47 -12.20
CA ILE A 620 -24.41 -31.47 -12.67
C ILE A 620 -24.64 -31.77 -14.14
N TYR A 621 -23.73 -31.31 -15.00
CA TYR A 621 -23.72 -31.67 -16.41
C TYR A 621 -22.82 -32.89 -16.65
N SER A 622 -23.13 -33.68 -17.69
CA SER A 622 -22.23 -34.73 -18.18
C SER A 622 -22.40 -34.91 -19.69
N GLY A 623 -21.29 -34.78 -20.43
CA GLY A 623 -21.25 -34.80 -21.89
C GLY A 623 -19.81 -35.00 -22.36
N GLY A 624 -19.57 -35.18 -23.66
CA GLY A 624 -18.21 -35.29 -24.21
C GLY A 624 -17.52 -36.67 -24.09
N ALA A 625 -18.16 -37.70 -23.54
CA ALA A 625 -17.66 -39.07 -23.60
C ALA A 625 -17.68 -39.60 -25.04
N THR A 626 -16.54 -40.16 -25.49
CA THR A 626 -16.30 -40.61 -26.87
C THR A 626 -16.53 -42.10 -27.09
N ALA A 627 -16.48 -42.92 -26.03
CA ALA A 627 -16.72 -44.37 -26.12
C ALA A 627 -17.43 -44.95 -24.88
N GLY A 628 -17.19 -44.39 -23.69
CA GLY A 628 -17.87 -44.74 -22.46
C GLY A 628 -19.17 -43.93 -22.23
N SER A 629 -19.65 -43.97 -20.99
CA SER A 629 -20.86 -43.27 -20.56
C SER A 629 -20.56 -41.84 -20.07
N ASN A 630 -21.55 -40.97 -20.18
CA ASN A 630 -21.59 -39.68 -19.49
C ASN A 630 -22.37 -39.84 -18.19
N TYR A 631 -21.69 -39.99 -17.05
CA TYR A 631 -22.34 -40.11 -15.74
C TYR A 631 -22.53 -38.75 -15.09
N GLY A 632 -23.74 -38.46 -14.60
CA GLY A 632 -23.96 -37.36 -13.65
C GLY A 632 -23.34 -37.69 -12.31
N ILE A 633 -23.89 -38.71 -11.63
CA ILE A 633 -23.37 -39.29 -10.39
C ILE A 633 -23.05 -40.77 -10.63
N PHE A 634 -21.84 -41.21 -10.28
CA PHE A 634 -21.44 -42.62 -10.26
C PHE A 634 -20.86 -42.99 -8.90
N ILE A 635 -21.56 -43.82 -8.13
CA ILE A 635 -21.07 -44.35 -6.85
C ILE A 635 -20.78 -45.84 -7.01
N PHE A 636 -19.55 -46.24 -6.77
CA PHE A 636 -19.09 -47.61 -6.99
C PHE A 636 -18.31 -48.15 -5.79
N GLY A 637 -18.18 -49.48 -5.73
CA GLY A 637 -17.57 -50.17 -4.60
C GLY A 637 -18.41 -51.34 -4.08
N GLY A 638 -17.81 -52.11 -3.18
CA GLY A 638 -18.39 -53.34 -2.62
C GLY A 638 -19.36 -53.14 -1.45
N VAL A 639 -19.82 -51.91 -1.21
CA VAL A 639 -20.69 -51.55 -0.09
C VAL A 639 -21.91 -50.75 -0.56
N ALA A 640 -23.00 -50.89 0.18
CA ALA A 640 -24.21 -50.10 -0.04
C ALA A 640 -24.03 -48.69 0.54
N THR A 641 -24.08 -47.66 -0.30
CA THR A 641 -23.92 -46.26 0.13
C THR A 641 -25.08 -45.79 1.02
N ASN A 642 -24.79 -44.85 1.94
CA ASN A 642 -25.82 -44.09 2.68
C ASN A 642 -25.94 -42.63 2.19
N ALA A 643 -25.44 -42.32 0.98
CA ALA A 643 -25.43 -40.96 0.45
C ALA A 643 -26.83 -40.28 0.50
N GLN A 644 -26.82 -39.00 0.85
CA GLN A 644 -27.98 -38.12 0.93
C GLN A 644 -27.96 -37.21 -0.30
N ILE A 645 -28.72 -37.57 -1.34
CA ILE A 645 -28.69 -36.95 -2.67
C ILE A 645 -30.00 -36.19 -2.90
N THR A 646 -29.99 -34.87 -2.70
CA THR A 646 -31.22 -34.06 -2.70
C THR A 646 -31.19 -32.79 -3.57
N ASN A 647 -32.31 -32.49 -4.23
CA ASN A 647 -32.54 -31.24 -4.96
C ASN A 647 -31.42 -30.86 -5.98
N ASN A 648 -30.80 -31.85 -6.62
CA ASN A 648 -29.80 -31.63 -7.66
C ASN A 648 -30.46 -31.63 -9.06
N LEU A 649 -30.02 -30.73 -9.94
CA LEU A 649 -30.30 -30.81 -11.37
C LEU A 649 -29.18 -31.64 -12.04
N ILE A 650 -29.53 -32.76 -12.66
CA ILE A 650 -28.59 -33.68 -13.31
C ILE A 650 -28.94 -33.83 -14.79
N GLN A 651 -28.00 -33.46 -15.65
CA GLN A 651 -28.20 -33.45 -17.11
C GLN A 651 -27.09 -34.20 -17.83
N ALA A 652 -27.44 -35.38 -18.38
CA ALA A 652 -26.55 -36.17 -19.22
C ALA A 652 -27.25 -36.54 -20.55
N PRO A 653 -27.20 -35.67 -21.57
CA PRO A 653 -27.85 -35.91 -22.85
C PRO A 653 -27.12 -36.98 -23.68
N GLY A 654 -27.82 -37.46 -24.72
CA GLY A 654 -27.28 -38.44 -25.68
C GLY A 654 -27.35 -39.89 -25.17
N SER A 655 -27.20 -40.85 -26.09
CA SER A 655 -27.40 -42.29 -25.86
C SER A 655 -26.54 -42.89 -24.74
N ASN A 656 -25.43 -42.23 -24.42
CA ASN A 656 -24.44 -42.67 -23.45
C ASN A 656 -24.63 -42.01 -22.07
N GLY A 657 -25.59 -41.09 -21.94
CA GLY A 657 -25.89 -40.41 -20.68
C GLY A 657 -26.58 -41.29 -19.64
N VAL A 658 -26.11 -41.19 -18.39
CA VAL A 658 -26.66 -41.86 -17.20
C VAL A 658 -26.73 -40.83 -16.06
N CYS A 659 -27.90 -40.61 -15.47
CA CYS A 659 -28.07 -39.56 -14.46
C CYS A 659 -27.44 -39.96 -13.12
N ALA A 660 -27.85 -41.11 -12.57
CA ALA A 660 -27.21 -41.71 -11.40
C ALA A 660 -26.95 -43.22 -11.64
N SER A 661 -25.79 -43.71 -11.20
CA SER A 661 -25.44 -45.13 -11.29
C SER A 661 -24.73 -45.61 -10.03
N PHE A 662 -25.09 -46.80 -9.56
CA PHE A 662 -24.58 -47.43 -8.35
C PHE A 662 -24.04 -48.85 -8.64
N ASP A 663 -22.82 -49.22 -8.26
CA ASP A 663 -22.38 -50.62 -8.48
C ASP A 663 -23.12 -51.60 -7.56
N THR A 664 -23.28 -51.21 -6.30
CA THR A 664 -24.05 -51.93 -5.27
C THR A 664 -25.33 -51.14 -4.98
N THR A 665 -26.46 -51.84 -4.82
CA THR A 665 -27.72 -51.22 -4.40
C THR A 665 -27.52 -50.40 -3.12
N PRO A 666 -27.86 -49.09 -3.10
CA PRO A 666 -27.75 -48.26 -1.89
C PRO A 666 -28.52 -48.82 -0.68
N SER A 667 -28.13 -48.39 0.51
CA SER A 667 -28.67 -48.93 1.76
C SER A 667 -30.08 -48.40 2.05
N GLY A 668 -30.77 -49.02 2.99
CA GLY A 668 -32.05 -48.53 3.52
C GLY A 668 -31.98 -47.13 4.16
N SER A 669 -30.78 -46.62 4.43
CA SER A 669 -30.53 -45.28 5.01
C SER A 669 -30.16 -44.22 3.96
N ALA A 670 -29.99 -44.60 2.69
CA ALA A 670 -29.72 -43.66 1.60
C ALA A 670 -30.97 -42.82 1.28
N ILE A 671 -30.76 -41.56 0.88
CA ILE A 671 -31.84 -40.68 0.43
C ILE A 671 -31.56 -40.21 -1.00
N PHE A 672 -32.58 -40.29 -1.85
CA PHE A 672 -32.58 -39.74 -3.20
C PHE A 672 -33.91 -39.02 -3.44
N ARG A 673 -33.95 -37.69 -3.31
CA ARG A 673 -35.20 -36.90 -3.31
C ARG A 673 -35.09 -35.52 -3.99
N GLY A 674 -36.17 -35.03 -4.59
CA GLY A 674 -36.30 -33.73 -5.25
C GLY A 674 -35.33 -33.44 -6.40
N ASN A 675 -34.63 -34.44 -6.95
CA ASN A 675 -33.68 -34.25 -8.04
C ASN A 675 -34.43 -34.05 -9.38
N ASP A 676 -33.86 -33.29 -10.32
CA ASP A 676 -34.35 -33.16 -11.70
C ASP A 676 -33.39 -33.94 -12.62
N LEU A 677 -33.91 -34.87 -13.42
CA LEU A 677 -33.12 -35.89 -14.14
C LEU A 677 -33.33 -35.83 -15.66
N ALA A 678 -32.49 -35.04 -16.35
CA ALA A 678 -32.49 -34.88 -17.80
C ALA A 678 -31.50 -35.86 -18.48
N CYS A 679 -31.90 -37.12 -18.63
CA CYS A 679 -31.08 -38.20 -19.20
C CYS A 679 -31.83 -39.08 -20.21
N SER A 680 -31.08 -39.89 -20.98
CA SER A 680 -31.65 -40.84 -21.95
C SER A 680 -32.63 -41.84 -21.32
N ALA A 681 -33.70 -42.15 -22.04
CA ALA A 681 -34.74 -43.07 -21.59
C ALA A 681 -34.16 -44.43 -21.16
N GLY A 682 -34.55 -44.88 -19.96
CA GLY A 682 -34.04 -46.12 -19.35
C GLY A 682 -32.68 -46.01 -18.66
N LYS A 683 -32.04 -44.83 -18.62
CA LYS A 683 -30.75 -44.57 -17.94
C LYS A 683 -30.83 -43.45 -16.89
N TYR A 684 -32.01 -43.25 -16.29
CA TYR A 684 -32.20 -42.28 -15.21
C TYR A 684 -31.44 -42.69 -13.94
N VAL A 685 -31.73 -43.89 -13.43
CA VAL A 685 -31.02 -44.47 -12.30
C VAL A 685 -30.72 -45.94 -12.57
N THR A 686 -29.48 -46.37 -12.34
CA THR A 686 -29.04 -47.77 -12.53
C THR A 686 -28.38 -48.31 -11.28
N ALA A 687 -28.57 -49.59 -10.95
CA ALA A 687 -27.64 -50.29 -10.06
C ALA A 687 -27.22 -51.66 -10.58
N GLY A 688 -25.90 -51.88 -10.69
CA GLY A 688 -25.34 -52.96 -11.50
C GLY A 688 -25.89 -52.94 -12.94
N ALA A 689 -26.30 -54.10 -13.45
CA ALA A 689 -26.98 -54.23 -14.74
C ALA A 689 -28.48 -53.84 -14.72
N THR A 690 -29.01 -53.39 -13.57
CA THR A 690 -30.44 -53.15 -13.38
C THR A 690 -30.76 -51.67 -13.59
N ASN A 691 -31.61 -51.37 -14.57
CA ASN A 691 -32.16 -50.03 -14.77
C ASN A 691 -33.41 -49.88 -13.88
N PHE A 692 -33.40 -48.90 -12.99
CA PHE A 692 -34.51 -48.63 -12.10
C PHE A 692 -35.37 -47.50 -12.63
N SER A 693 -36.64 -47.80 -12.86
CA SER A 693 -37.64 -46.76 -13.13
C SER A 693 -38.01 -45.99 -11.87
N THR A 694 -37.88 -46.61 -10.67
CA THR A 694 -38.50 -46.10 -9.44
C THR A 694 -37.69 -46.38 -8.17
N PHE A 695 -37.62 -45.40 -7.26
CA PHE A 695 -37.14 -45.56 -5.87
C PHE A 695 -38.35 -45.57 -4.91
N CYS A 696 -38.38 -46.47 -3.93
CA CYS A 696 -39.46 -46.55 -2.94
C CYS A 696 -38.99 -46.01 -1.58
N SER A 697 -39.47 -44.82 -1.18
CA SER A 697 -38.94 -44.06 -0.04
C SER A 697 -39.20 -44.68 1.34
N GLY A 698 -40.19 -45.58 1.46
CA GLY A 698 -40.54 -46.24 2.72
C GLY A 698 -39.67 -47.44 3.10
N ASN A 699 -38.99 -48.06 2.12
CA ASN A 699 -38.13 -49.24 2.32
C ASN A 699 -36.67 -49.02 1.85
N GLY A 700 -36.34 -47.81 1.38
CA GLY A 700 -35.02 -47.47 0.81
C GLY A 700 -34.60 -48.33 -0.37
N THR A 701 -35.56 -48.93 -1.10
CA THR A 701 -35.29 -49.93 -2.14
C THR A 701 -35.59 -49.39 -3.52
N PHE A 702 -34.68 -49.64 -4.48
CA PHE A 702 -34.92 -49.38 -5.89
C PHE A 702 -35.76 -50.53 -6.49
N ASN A 703 -36.74 -50.20 -7.34
CA ASN A 703 -37.70 -51.15 -7.90
C ASN A 703 -37.81 -51.03 -9.44
N VAL A 704 -37.95 -52.19 -10.10
CA VAL A 704 -38.04 -52.39 -11.54
C VAL A 704 -39.47 -52.60 -12.07
N THR A 705 -40.44 -52.89 -11.19
CA THR A 705 -41.83 -53.25 -11.57
C THR A 705 -42.90 -52.24 -11.15
N GLY A 706 -42.50 -51.02 -10.73
CA GLY A 706 -43.43 -49.92 -10.42
C GLY A 706 -44.28 -50.09 -9.15
N LEU A 707 -44.30 -51.27 -8.52
CA LEU A 707 -45.03 -51.53 -7.28
C LEU A 707 -44.26 -51.04 -6.04
N CYS A 708 -44.21 -49.72 -5.86
CA CYS A 708 -44.04 -49.14 -4.53
C CYS A 708 -45.40 -49.05 -3.82
N LEU A 709 -45.44 -49.08 -2.49
CA LEU A 709 -46.64 -48.70 -1.75
C LEU A 709 -47.02 -47.26 -2.12
N VAL A 710 -48.28 -47.03 -2.47
CA VAL A 710 -48.76 -45.82 -3.19
C VAL A 710 -48.51 -44.50 -2.43
N ALA A 711 -48.31 -44.55 -1.11
CA ALA A 711 -47.92 -43.39 -0.31
C ALA A 711 -46.43 -42.98 -0.45
N ASN A 712 -45.58 -43.84 -1.02
CA ASN A 712 -44.11 -43.83 -0.85
C ASN A 712 -43.33 -44.09 -2.18
N ALA A 713 -43.90 -43.76 -3.35
CA ALA A 713 -43.32 -44.02 -4.66
C ALA A 713 -42.63 -42.76 -5.25
N PHE A 714 -41.44 -42.88 -5.83
CA PHE A 714 -40.63 -41.69 -6.19
C PHE A 714 -40.48 -41.37 -7.70
N MET A 715 -40.87 -42.22 -8.64
CA MET A 715 -40.78 -41.92 -10.08
C MET A 715 -41.90 -42.61 -10.85
N ASN A 716 -42.48 -41.86 -11.79
CA ASN A 716 -43.49 -42.28 -12.76
C ASN A 716 -44.53 -43.25 -12.19
N ASP A 717 -45.58 -42.68 -11.62
CA ASP A 717 -46.84 -43.39 -11.49
C ASP A 717 -47.39 -43.68 -12.90
N VAL A 718 -47.15 -44.91 -13.37
CA VAL A 718 -47.61 -45.41 -14.68
C VAL A 718 -49.14 -45.60 -14.71
N LEU A 719 -49.83 -45.45 -13.57
CA LEU A 719 -51.23 -45.86 -13.38
C LEU A 719 -52.22 -44.70 -13.16
N THR A 720 -51.83 -43.54 -12.62
CA THR A 720 -52.81 -42.48 -12.26
C THR A 720 -52.84 -41.24 -13.15
N ALA A 721 -51.91 -41.08 -14.10
CA ALA A 721 -51.80 -39.90 -14.99
C ALA A 721 -51.76 -38.52 -14.25
N THR A 722 -51.56 -38.55 -12.94
CA THR A 722 -51.49 -37.38 -12.06
C THR A 722 -50.01 -37.18 -11.71
N ARG A 723 -49.55 -35.92 -11.65
CA ARG A 723 -48.13 -35.62 -11.36
C ARG A 723 -47.76 -36.10 -9.95
N SER A 724 -47.22 -37.32 -9.83
CA SER A 724 -46.72 -37.82 -8.56
C SER A 724 -45.46 -37.03 -8.18
N ASN A 725 -45.56 -36.35 -7.04
CA ASN A 725 -44.64 -35.29 -6.63
C ASN A 725 -43.17 -35.74 -6.58
N GLN A 726 -42.27 -34.79 -6.86
CA GLN A 726 -40.82 -34.79 -6.49
C GLN A 726 -39.78 -35.37 -7.49
N ASN A 727 -40.13 -35.68 -8.75
CA ASN A 727 -39.14 -35.67 -9.86
C ASN A 727 -39.65 -34.82 -11.03
N PHE A 728 -38.79 -33.93 -11.50
CA PHE A 728 -39.04 -33.10 -12.68
C PHE A 728 -38.43 -33.80 -13.90
N ILE A 729 -39.09 -33.65 -15.05
CA ILE A 729 -38.70 -34.28 -16.33
C ILE A 729 -38.69 -33.21 -17.44
N THR A 730 -38.45 -31.96 -17.05
CA THR A 730 -38.39 -30.81 -17.95
C THR A 730 -36.96 -30.62 -18.42
N THR A 731 -36.69 -30.90 -19.70
CA THR A 731 -35.38 -30.55 -20.29
C THR A 731 -35.18 -29.04 -20.25
N PRO A 732 -34.20 -28.50 -19.49
CA PRO A 732 -33.94 -27.07 -19.48
C PRO A 732 -33.42 -26.61 -20.84
N SER A 733 -33.95 -25.47 -21.32
CA SER A 733 -33.55 -24.84 -22.57
C SER A 733 -32.60 -23.68 -22.29
N PHE A 734 -31.38 -23.76 -22.81
CA PHE A 734 -30.33 -22.76 -22.66
C PHE A 734 -30.03 -22.10 -24.01
N ASN A 735 -29.84 -20.77 -24.02
CA ASN A 735 -29.49 -20.04 -25.24
C ASN A 735 -27.98 -20.12 -25.53
N GLY A 736 -27.60 -19.76 -26.76
CA GLY A 736 -26.19 -19.64 -27.15
C GLY A 736 -25.45 -18.62 -26.28
N TYR A 737 -24.28 -18.99 -25.77
CA TYR A 737 -23.53 -18.22 -24.78
C TYR A 737 -22.54 -17.20 -25.41
N PRO A 738 -22.17 -16.12 -24.69
CA PRO A 738 -21.04 -15.28 -25.09
C PRO A 738 -19.74 -16.08 -24.99
N ALA A 739 -18.92 -16.10 -26.05
CA ALA A 739 -17.74 -16.96 -26.15
C ALA A 739 -16.69 -16.81 -25.03
N LEU A 740 -16.73 -15.70 -24.28
CA LEU A 740 -15.82 -15.41 -23.16
C LEU A 740 -16.40 -15.76 -21.77
N GLN A 741 -17.71 -15.97 -21.65
CA GLN A 741 -18.37 -16.34 -20.38
C GLN A 741 -19.47 -17.42 -20.58
N PRO A 742 -19.10 -18.62 -21.08
CA PRO A 742 -20.06 -19.70 -21.35
C PRO A 742 -21.02 -20.03 -20.19
N TRP A 743 -20.50 -20.00 -18.96
CA TRP A 743 -21.13 -20.45 -17.71
C TRP A 743 -22.25 -19.56 -17.13
N LEU A 744 -22.76 -18.58 -17.89
CA LEU A 744 -23.80 -17.62 -17.43
C LEU A 744 -25.16 -17.77 -18.12
N SER A 745 -25.33 -18.72 -19.05
CA SER A 745 -26.59 -18.86 -19.78
C SER A 745 -27.72 -19.46 -18.93
N LEU A 746 -28.58 -18.61 -18.40
CA LEU A 746 -30.01 -18.86 -18.16
C LEU A 746 -30.79 -17.68 -18.77
N SER A 747 -31.78 -17.95 -19.63
CA SER A 747 -32.44 -16.92 -20.44
C SER A 747 -33.97 -16.95 -20.27
N THR A 748 -34.52 -15.93 -19.61
CA THR A 748 -35.97 -15.75 -19.43
C THR A 748 -36.69 -15.21 -20.67
N ALA A 749 -35.96 -14.63 -21.63
CA ALA A 749 -36.51 -13.95 -22.82
C ALA A 749 -37.36 -14.82 -23.78
N THR A 750 -37.37 -16.14 -23.63
CA THR A 750 -38.13 -17.08 -24.48
C THR A 750 -38.87 -18.17 -23.69
N GLY A 751 -39.20 -17.93 -22.42
CA GLY A 751 -40.09 -18.81 -21.65
C GLY A 751 -39.56 -20.24 -21.47
N GLY A 752 -38.31 -20.37 -21.00
CA GLY A 752 -37.87 -21.64 -20.40
C GLY A 752 -38.82 -22.02 -19.25
N PRO A 753 -39.17 -23.30 -19.07
CA PRO A 753 -40.22 -23.67 -18.12
C PRO A 753 -39.79 -23.36 -16.67
N CYS A 754 -40.52 -22.46 -16.00
CA CYS A 754 -40.30 -22.08 -14.60
C CYS A 754 -40.35 -23.28 -13.62
N ALA A 755 -40.81 -24.45 -14.07
CA ALA A 755 -40.81 -25.70 -13.31
C ALA A 755 -39.42 -26.15 -12.81
N VAL A 756 -38.31 -25.72 -13.44
CA VAL A 756 -36.95 -26.01 -12.95
C VAL A 756 -36.60 -25.14 -11.72
N ALA A 757 -37.20 -23.95 -11.60
CA ALA A 757 -37.00 -23.04 -10.48
C ALA A 757 -37.91 -23.33 -9.27
N PHE A 758 -38.98 -24.11 -9.44
CA PHE A 758 -39.96 -24.39 -8.39
C PHE A 758 -40.23 -25.89 -8.25
N GLY A 759 -39.53 -26.57 -7.33
CA GLY A 759 -39.67 -28.03 -7.21
C GLY A 759 -38.96 -28.78 -6.07
N GLY A 760 -38.01 -28.18 -5.36
CA GLY A 760 -37.23 -28.85 -4.33
C GLY A 760 -38.05 -29.34 -3.13
N VAL A 761 -37.53 -30.35 -2.43
CA VAL A 761 -38.06 -30.81 -1.13
C VAL A 761 -37.39 -30.10 0.03
N GLU A 762 -38.10 -29.93 1.15
CA GLU A 762 -37.54 -29.44 2.42
C GLU A 762 -36.47 -30.43 2.95
N THR A 763 -35.34 -29.91 3.47
CA THR A 763 -34.21 -30.72 3.97
C THR A 763 -33.72 -30.41 5.38
N SER A 764 -34.17 -29.34 6.04
CA SER A 764 -33.67 -28.88 7.35
C SER A 764 -33.89 -29.88 8.48
N SER A 765 -34.88 -30.77 8.33
CA SER A 765 -35.17 -31.85 9.28
C SER A 765 -34.14 -33.00 9.28
N TYR A 766 -33.25 -33.08 8.27
CA TYR A 766 -32.22 -34.13 8.16
C TYR A 766 -30.83 -33.65 7.70
N LEU A 767 -30.66 -32.40 7.24
CA LEU A 767 -29.36 -31.80 6.89
C LEU A 767 -28.86 -30.80 7.97
N ASN A 768 -29.15 -31.09 9.24
CA ASN A 768 -29.11 -30.14 10.37
C ASN A 768 -27.79 -29.38 10.58
N SER A 769 -26.64 -29.89 10.10
CA SER A 769 -25.33 -29.21 10.18
C SER A 769 -24.96 -28.39 8.93
N PHE A 770 -25.72 -28.51 7.84
CA PHE A 770 -25.48 -27.84 6.55
C PHE A 770 -26.62 -26.93 6.10
N ASP A 771 -27.76 -27.00 6.76
CA ASP A 771 -28.97 -26.23 6.47
C ASP A 771 -28.75 -24.71 6.22
N PRO A 772 -27.91 -23.98 6.98
CA PRO A 772 -27.68 -22.56 6.71
C PRO A 772 -26.94 -22.29 5.39
N ILE A 773 -26.03 -23.18 5.00
CA ILE A 773 -25.22 -23.06 3.77
C ILE A 773 -26.05 -23.51 2.56
N TYR A 774 -26.86 -24.55 2.75
CA TYR A 774 -27.75 -25.09 1.74
C TYR A 774 -28.78 -24.05 1.22
N LYS A 775 -29.20 -23.12 2.09
CA LYS A 775 -30.14 -22.03 1.78
C LYS A 775 -29.52 -20.80 1.08
N LEU A 776 -28.26 -20.88 0.63
CA LEU A 776 -27.55 -19.78 -0.03
C LEU A 776 -27.18 -20.11 -1.48
N ASP A 777 -27.55 -19.23 -2.41
CA ASP A 777 -27.15 -19.33 -3.82
C ASP A 777 -25.81 -18.68 -4.13
N ALA A 778 -25.19 -19.13 -5.21
CA ALA A 778 -24.00 -18.51 -5.77
C ALA A 778 -24.42 -17.36 -6.71
N VAL A 779 -24.23 -16.12 -6.28
CA VAL A 779 -24.38 -14.92 -7.14
C VAL A 779 -23.02 -14.24 -7.30
N ILE A 780 -22.79 -13.54 -8.41
CA ILE A 780 -21.55 -12.76 -8.60
C ILE A 780 -21.52 -11.62 -7.56
N GLY A 781 -20.50 -11.62 -6.71
CA GLY A 781 -20.29 -10.60 -5.67
C GLY A 781 -20.47 -11.17 -4.25
N ALA A 782 -21.66 -11.66 -3.92
CA ALA A 782 -21.97 -12.24 -2.61
C ALA A 782 -23.06 -13.32 -2.70
N PRO A 783 -23.08 -14.31 -1.80
CA PRO A 783 -24.21 -15.26 -1.71
C PRO A 783 -25.51 -14.58 -1.28
N VAL A 784 -26.62 -15.02 -1.84
CA VAL A 784 -27.98 -14.53 -1.52
C VAL A 784 -28.79 -15.66 -0.88
N THR A 785 -29.66 -15.32 0.08
CA THR A 785 -30.54 -16.29 0.74
C THR A 785 -31.73 -16.62 -0.14
N ARG A 786 -31.98 -17.91 -0.37
CA ARG A 786 -33.17 -18.41 -1.09
C ARG A 786 -34.45 -17.87 -0.50
N THR A 787 -35.37 -17.46 -1.35
CA THR A 787 -36.71 -17.09 -0.90
C THR A 787 -37.46 -18.35 -0.46
N THR A 788 -38.02 -18.33 0.76
CA THR A 788 -38.72 -19.49 1.35
C THR A 788 -40.23 -19.47 1.11
N SER A 789 -40.72 -18.50 0.33
CA SER A 789 -42.14 -18.28 0.10
C SER A 789 -42.60 -18.93 -1.20
N SER A 790 -43.48 -19.93 -1.09
CA SER A 790 -44.28 -20.40 -2.21
C SER A 790 -45.21 -19.29 -2.70
N GLY A 791 -44.75 -18.54 -3.71
CA GLY A 791 -45.62 -17.72 -4.55
C GLY A 791 -46.73 -18.59 -5.14
N GLY A 792 -47.92 -18.03 -5.35
CA GLY A 792 -49.15 -18.78 -5.67
C GLY A 792 -49.16 -19.53 -7.02
N SER A 793 -48.02 -19.60 -7.69
CA SER A 793 -47.74 -20.27 -8.96
C SER A 793 -46.93 -21.59 -8.80
N THR A 794 -46.45 -21.94 -7.59
CA THR A 794 -45.76 -23.22 -7.35
C THR A 794 -46.63 -24.44 -7.68
N PRO A 795 -46.12 -25.48 -8.39
CA PRO A 795 -46.90 -26.67 -8.73
C PRO A 795 -47.54 -27.35 -7.51
N SER A 796 -48.80 -27.79 -7.63
CA SER A 796 -49.46 -28.56 -6.58
C SER A 796 -48.65 -29.80 -6.23
N GLY A 797 -48.14 -29.87 -5.00
CA GLY A 797 -47.27 -30.94 -4.50
C GLY A 797 -45.77 -30.63 -4.44
N SER A 798 -45.30 -29.44 -4.79
CA SER A 798 -43.94 -28.98 -4.52
C SER A 798 -43.85 -28.20 -3.19
N ASP A 799 -42.87 -28.53 -2.34
CA ASP A 799 -42.59 -27.81 -1.09
C ASP A 799 -41.72 -26.56 -1.33
N GLY A 800 -42.10 -25.71 -2.29
CA GLY A 800 -41.66 -24.30 -2.38
C GLY A 800 -40.19 -23.95 -2.65
N TYR A 801 -39.25 -24.90 -2.77
CA TYR A 801 -37.81 -24.59 -2.96
C TYR A 801 -37.32 -24.64 -4.41
N SER A 802 -36.25 -23.91 -4.70
CA SER A 802 -35.52 -23.92 -5.98
C SER A 802 -34.51 -25.08 -6.10
N ILE A 803 -34.31 -25.55 -7.34
CA ILE A 803 -33.39 -26.65 -7.69
C ILE A 803 -32.20 -26.09 -8.48
N GLY A 804 -30.98 -26.44 -8.07
CA GLY A 804 -29.73 -26.01 -8.70
C GLY A 804 -28.92 -25.01 -7.88
N ALA A 805 -27.78 -24.59 -8.43
CA ALA A 805 -26.73 -23.84 -7.73
C ALA A 805 -26.73 -22.31 -8.00
N PHE A 806 -27.39 -21.88 -9.07
CA PHE A 806 -27.47 -20.50 -9.54
C PHE A 806 -28.95 -20.20 -9.83
N GLU A 807 -29.68 -19.71 -8.82
CA GLU A 807 -31.04 -19.19 -8.99
C GLU A 807 -31.02 -17.86 -9.78
N LEU A 808 -32.08 -17.59 -10.53
CA LEU A 808 -32.36 -16.26 -11.09
C LEU A 808 -33.61 -15.70 -10.42
N ASP A 809 -33.42 -14.72 -9.54
CA ASP A 809 -34.48 -13.85 -9.00
C ASP A 809 -35.02 -12.89 -10.10
N ASP A 810 -35.47 -13.43 -11.25
CA ASP A 810 -36.07 -12.61 -12.31
C ASP A 810 -37.56 -12.36 -11.98
N PRO A 811 -38.02 -11.10 -11.83
CA PRO A 811 -39.45 -10.78 -11.67
C PRO A 811 -40.35 -11.31 -12.80
N GLY A 812 -39.80 -11.73 -13.95
CA GLY A 812 -40.53 -12.41 -15.02
C GLY A 812 -40.90 -13.88 -14.75
N CYS A 813 -40.46 -14.47 -13.62
CA CYS A 813 -40.74 -15.87 -13.26
C CYS A 813 -41.82 -16.06 -12.17
N PHE A 814 -42.44 -14.98 -11.66
CA PHE A 814 -43.39 -15.00 -10.53
C PHE A 814 -44.88 -15.09 -10.96
#